data_AF-A0A963H3W5-F1
#
_entry.id   AF-A0A963H3W5-F1
#
_cell.length_a   1.000
_cell.length_b   1.000
_cell.length_c   1.000
_cell.angle_alpha   90.00
_cell.angle_beta   90.00
_cell.angle_gamma   90.00
#
_symmetry.space_group_name_H-M   'P 1'
#
loop_
_entity.id
_entity.type
_entity.pdbx_description
1 polymer ?
#
loop_
_entity_poly.entity_id
_entity_poly.type
_entity_poly.pdbx_seq_one_letter_code
_entity_poly.pdbx_strand_id
1 'polypeptide(L)'
;MLGAPARLLKRFSLGIVVAALLGTASEFVYRSALNAQRDRVYAEFQLAAAQHIDTLRTRLAAVLDLQQLLGKHIDVAGPGTAQAFAQVSGPLMRVHPFISAIVYAGIDNAAQPAVRFPAQHVHARGAWPAHGTDLAAEGLAAQAALQKTLRTQAAVATPLLSPEAEAGEGIRLFSLAGEGLIGIYMHLSQLAQTTLWAGMDPDARDMAFTILDTTEDPRSAQKIYRDTLGEGFETAYVEAIPFAARRWLVMATPTPNHYLLAPSPAVQRQRYAGWAITLLATLIVVFLQTRNAVIGGHVARRTAELAETNARLADSNATLAAEIGQRVDSEAALRESTTLQQAILHSADYAIILTDNAGMVRVFNRAAETMLRCDSQQVIGQRTPIAFIAPDDLQRMEQHSGALGFAALLASARSCDATQPLELELCRADGARLPAAVSVSPLVDAADGHITGYLVIAADITHRKAAESRILHLAHFDPLTDLPNRSLLHARLEEALDTAATCKQPLGVLFLDLDRFKYVNDSLGHQAGDALLKAVSGRFRHCVREQDTVARMGGDEFIVVLSELEGRAHAAEVAGRIVEALNAPFDVKGHRLTVTPSIGIAIYPEDGDKADLLIKHADAAMYHAKEQGRNNFQFYERRFSTSVSARLNLENRLRRALERGEFELYYQPQVETTGGAFIGLEALLRWHDPEHGLVNPSTFIPVAEDSGLIVPLGEWVLRTACAQNQAWRAAQLLDVPIAVNLSARQFDERTLLDTVATILDETGLPPRRLELELTETLIMRNPELTAELLDASKQLGILIGVDDFGTGYSSLAYLKRFPIDRLKIDRSFIADIETEPDDAAIAQTIIAMARTLRIEVLAEGVETTAQLELLRGLECAAYQGYLCSHPLPAEQITALLRRFKAAHRHGASDTETA
;
A
#
# COMPACT_ATOMS: atom_id res chain seq x y z
N MET A 1 -70.43 -8.88 14.76
CA MET A 1 -69.27 -9.70 14.37
C MET A 1 -67.93 -8.92 14.44
N LEU A 2 -67.67 -8.18 15.53
CA LEU A 2 -66.45 -7.35 15.70
C LEU A 2 -65.86 -7.45 17.13
N GLY A 3 -65.80 -8.66 17.71
CA GLY A 3 -65.35 -8.88 19.10
C GLY A 3 -64.09 -9.74 19.28
N ALA A 4 -63.56 -10.33 18.21
CA ALA A 4 -62.46 -11.30 18.27
C ALA A 4 -61.01 -10.79 18.02
N PRO A 5 -60.70 -9.59 17.48
CA PRO A 5 -59.29 -9.29 17.14
C PRO A 5 -58.39 -8.94 18.34
N ALA A 6 -58.92 -8.29 19.38
CA ALA A 6 -58.07 -7.60 20.37
C ALA A 6 -57.25 -8.52 21.29
N ARG A 7 -57.75 -9.72 21.62
CA ARG A 7 -57.03 -10.67 22.50
C ARG A 7 -55.97 -11.48 21.75
N LEU A 8 -56.17 -11.76 20.47
CA LEU A 8 -55.15 -12.37 19.61
C LEU A 8 -54.03 -11.36 19.32
N LEU A 9 -54.37 -10.11 18.99
CA LEU A 9 -53.38 -9.05 18.77
C LEU A 9 -52.50 -8.78 19.99
N LYS A 10 -53.04 -8.77 21.22
CA LYS A 10 -52.23 -8.64 22.46
C LYS A 10 -51.31 -9.83 22.75
N ARG A 11 -51.66 -11.03 22.27
CA ARG A 11 -50.85 -12.25 22.49
C ARG A 11 -49.67 -12.37 21.54
N PHE A 12 -49.77 -11.78 20.35
CA PHE A 12 -48.72 -11.85 19.32
C PHE A 12 -47.98 -10.52 19.13
N SER A 13 -48.41 -9.43 19.76
CA SER A 13 -47.83 -8.09 19.55
C SER A 13 -46.33 -8.03 19.81
N LEU A 14 -45.83 -8.65 20.87
CA LEU A 14 -44.40 -8.63 21.18
C LEU A 14 -43.58 -9.49 20.22
N GLY A 15 -44.08 -10.68 19.85
CA GLY A 15 -43.44 -11.53 18.85
C GLY A 15 -43.36 -10.84 17.47
N ILE A 16 -44.41 -10.14 17.06
CA ILE A 16 -44.44 -9.37 15.81
C ILE A 16 -43.45 -8.20 15.85
N VAL A 17 -43.34 -7.49 16.98
CA VAL A 17 -42.36 -6.40 17.15
C VAL A 17 -40.92 -6.92 17.09
N VAL A 18 -40.64 -8.05 17.76
CA VAL A 18 -39.32 -8.69 17.73
C VAL A 18 -38.97 -9.17 16.32
N ALA A 19 -39.93 -9.78 15.61
CA ALA A 19 -39.75 -10.19 14.22
C ALA A 19 -39.46 -9.01 13.28
N ALA A 20 -40.16 -7.89 13.47
CA ALA A 20 -39.95 -6.68 12.67
C ALA A 20 -38.58 -6.03 12.92
N LEU A 21 -38.17 -5.89 14.19
CA LEU A 21 -36.88 -5.28 14.55
C LEU A 21 -35.69 -6.15 14.15
N LEU A 22 -35.71 -7.45 14.45
CA LEU A 22 -34.61 -8.35 14.10
C LEU A 22 -34.59 -8.66 12.59
N GLY A 23 -35.75 -8.71 11.95
CA GLY A 23 -35.86 -8.89 10.49
C GLY A 23 -35.28 -7.69 9.73
N THR A 24 -35.58 -6.47 10.16
CA THR A 24 -35.02 -5.25 9.55
C THR A 24 -33.52 -5.13 9.78
N ALA A 25 -33.02 -5.45 10.99
CA ALA A 25 -31.59 -5.49 11.27
C ALA A 25 -30.86 -6.57 10.44
N SER A 26 -31.44 -7.78 10.32
CA SER A 26 -30.87 -8.86 9.52
C SER A 26 -30.82 -8.52 8.03
N GLU A 27 -31.86 -7.85 7.52
CA GLU A 27 -31.92 -7.37 6.13
C GLU A 27 -30.90 -6.24 5.89
N PHE A 28 -30.67 -5.35 6.87
CA PHE A 28 -29.64 -4.33 6.80
C PHE A 28 -28.23 -4.93 6.72
N VAL A 29 -27.91 -5.91 7.57
CA VAL A 29 -26.62 -6.61 7.57
C VAL A 29 -26.39 -7.34 6.24
N TYR A 30 -27.43 -8.01 5.71
CA TYR A 30 -27.37 -8.64 4.40
C TYR A 30 -27.10 -7.62 3.28
N ARG A 31 -27.80 -6.48 3.25
CA ARG A 31 -27.59 -5.43 2.25
C ARG A 31 -26.20 -4.81 2.33
N SER A 32 -25.69 -4.61 3.55
CA SER A 32 -24.33 -4.10 3.77
C SER A 32 -23.27 -5.08 3.24
N ALA A 33 -23.41 -6.37 3.54
CA ALA A 33 -22.51 -7.41 3.03
C ALA A 33 -22.60 -7.56 1.49
N LEU A 34 -23.81 -7.41 0.93
CA LEU A 34 -24.03 -7.43 -0.52
C LEU A 34 -23.35 -6.24 -1.20
N ASN A 35 -23.45 -5.04 -0.64
CA ASN A 35 -22.80 -3.84 -1.18
C ASN A 35 -21.27 -3.97 -1.11
N ALA A 36 -20.72 -4.42 0.02
CA ALA A 36 -19.28 -4.65 0.14
C ALA A 36 -18.75 -5.71 -0.86
N GLN A 37 -19.53 -6.77 -1.12
CA GLN A 37 -19.18 -7.75 -2.15
C GLN A 37 -19.19 -7.10 -3.55
N ARG A 38 -20.19 -6.27 -3.85
CA ARG A 38 -20.30 -5.56 -5.13
C ARG A 38 -19.12 -4.61 -5.34
N ASP A 39 -18.77 -3.82 -4.34
CA ASP A 39 -17.67 -2.85 -4.43
C ASP A 39 -16.32 -3.56 -4.68
N ARG A 40 -16.10 -4.71 -4.03
CA ARG A 40 -14.91 -5.54 -4.28
C ARG A 40 -14.88 -6.09 -5.72
N VAL A 41 -15.98 -6.68 -6.17
CA VAL A 41 -16.07 -7.23 -7.54
C VAL A 41 -15.90 -6.13 -8.60
N TYR A 42 -16.40 -4.93 -8.33
CA TYR A 42 -16.19 -3.77 -9.20
C TYR A 42 -14.74 -3.32 -9.22
N ALA A 43 -14.08 -3.20 -8.06
CA ALA A 43 -12.67 -2.83 -8.01
C ALA A 43 -11.78 -3.85 -8.74
N GLU A 44 -12.06 -5.14 -8.58
CA GLU A 44 -11.35 -6.22 -9.28
C GLU A 44 -11.55 -6.14 -10.81
N PHE A 45 -12.78 -5.92 -11.27
CA PHE A 45 -13.07 -5.73 -12.70
C PHE A 45 -12.36 -4.50 -13.27
N GLN A 46 -12.41 -3.36 -12.59
CA GLN A 46 -11.79 -2.11 -13.04
C GLN A 46 -10.27 -2.25 -13.17
N LEU A 47 -9.64 -2.90 -12.19
CA LEU A 47 -8.20 -3.16 -12.22
C LEU A 47 -7.81 -4.11 -13.37
N ALA A 48 -8.54 -5.20 -13.55
CA ALA A 48 -8.28 -6.15 -14.63
C ALA A 48 -8.49 -5.51 -16.01
N ALA A 49 -9.57 -4.73 -16.19
CA ALA A 49 -9.84 -4.01 -17.42
C ALA A 49 -8.73 -3.00 -17.77
N ALA A 50 -8.24 -2.24 -16.78
CA ALA A 50 -7.13 -1.31 -16.97
C ALA A 50 -5.84 -2.03 -17.41
N GLN A 51 -5.51 -3.16 -16.79
CA GLN A 51 -4.33 -3.95 -17.15
C GLN A 51 -4.40 -4.52 -18.57
N HIS A 52 -5.57 -5.01 -18.99
CA HIS A 52 -5.76 -5.52 -20.34
C HIS A 52 -5.71 -4.42 -21.40
N ILE A 53 -6.28 -3.23 -21.12
CA ILE A 53 -6.19 -2.09 -22.03
C ILE A 53 -4.74 -1.56 -22.14
N ASP A 54 -3.98 -1.52 -21.04
CA ASP A 54 -2.56 -1.15 -21.05
C ASP A 54 -1.71 -2.15 -21.84
N THR A 55 -2.02 -3.45 -21.71
CA THR A 55 -1.39 -4.50 -22.53
C THR A 55 -1.69 -4.31 -24.01
N LEU A 56 -2.94 -3.97 -24.36
CA LEU A 56 -3.33 -3.67 -25.74
C LEU A 56 -2.58 -2.43 -26.26
N ARG A 57 -2.46 -1.37 -25.46
CA ARG A 57 -1.73 -0.15 -25.80
C ARG A 57 -0.25 -0.43 -26.09
N THR A 58 0.42 -1.15 -25.19
CA THR A 58 1.84 -1.49 -25.33
C THR A 58 2.09 -2.30 -26.60
N ARG A 59 1.20 -3.24 -26.93
CA ARG A 59 1.32 -4.06 -28.14
C ARG A 59 0.99 -3.29 -29.42
N LEU A 60 0.03 -2.37 -29.38
CA LEU A 60 -0.23 -1.45 -30.48
C LEU A 60 0.99 -0.57 -30.75
N ALA A 61 1.63 -0.01 -29.72
CA ALA A 61 2.86 0.77 -29.86
C ALA A 61 3.99 -0.03 -30.54
N ALA A 62 4.19 -1.29 -30.14
CA ALA A 62 5.17 -2.17 -30.79
C ALA A 62 4.91 -2.40 -32.30
N VAL A 63 3.66 -2.35 -32.75
CA VAL A 63 3.32 -2.44 -34.19
C VAL A 63 3.74 -1.18 -34.94
N LEU A 64 3.63 0.01 -34.32
CA LEU A 64 4.11 1.27 -34.91
C LEU A 64 5.64 1.31 -34.98
N ASP A 65 6.31 0.83 -33.94
CA ASP A 65 7.78 0.75 -33.93
C ASP A 65 8.29 -0.17 -35.04
N LEU A 66 7.60 -1.30 -35.25
CA LEU A 66 7.90 -2.20 -36.35
C LEU A 66 7.64 -1.56 -37.72
N GLN A 67 6.57 -0.78 -37.87
CA GLN A 67 6.32 0.00 -39.08
C GLN A 67 7.47 0.98 -39.35
N GLN A 68 7.92 1.71 -38.33
CA GLN A 68 9.04 2.64 -38.47
C GLN A 68 10.35 1.92 -38.80
N LEU A 69 10.61 0.77 -38.19
CA LEU A 69 11.78 -0.08 -38.47
C LEU A 69 11.75 -0.61 -39.91
N LEU A 70 10.61 -1.13 -40.37
CA LEU A 70 10.42 -1.56 -41.75
C LEU A 70 10.59 -0.39 -42.72
N GLY A 71 10.01 0.78 -42.41
CA GLY A 71 10.19 2.00 -43.20
C GLY A 71 11.67 2.39 -43.34
N LYS A 72 12.40 2.45 -42.22
CA LYS A 72 13.84 2.76 -42.20
C LYS A 72 14.67 1.74 -42.99
N HIS A 73 14.36 0.45 -42.91
CA HIS A 73 15.09 -0.58 -43.66
C HIS A 73 14.75 -0.61 -45.15
N ILE A 74 13.52 -0.26 -45.54
CA ILE A 74 13.13 -0.09 -46.94
C ILE A 74 13.83 1.12 -47.55
N ASP A 75 13.92 2.24 -46.81
CA ASP A 75 14.65 3.44 -47.26
C ASP A 75 16.16 3.19 -47.47
N VAL A 76 16.77 2.34 -46.63
CA VAL A 76 18.21 2.00 -46.73
C VAL A 76 18.52 1.07 -47.91
N ALA A 77 17.56 0.26 -48.37
CA ALA A 77 17.77 -0.71 -49.45
C ALA A 77 17.72 -0.11 -50.88
N GLY A 78 17.34 1.17 -51.03
CA GLY A 78 17.11 1.80 -52.33
C GLY A 78 15.90 1.21 -53.07
N PRO A 79 15.58 1.66 -54.31
CA PRO A 79 14.43 1.17 -55.08
C PRO A 79 14.71 -0.24 -55.62
N GLY A 80 14.72 -1.22 -54.73
CA GLY A 80 14.91 -2.63 -55.01
C GLY A 80 13.59 -3.37 -54.88
N THR A 81 13.06 -3.78 -56.04
CA THR A 81 12.16 -4.94 -56.28
C THR A 81 11.67 -5.71 -55.04
N ALA A 82 10.36 -5.95 -54.90
CA ALA A 82 9.63 -6.76 -53.89
C ALA A 82 10.31 -8.02 -53.29
N GLN A 83 11.32 -8.58 -53.95
CA GLN A 83 12.17 -9.63 -53.40
C GLN A 83 13.17 -9.12 -52.33
N ALA A 84 13.65 -7.87 -52.48
CA ALA A 84 14.22 -6.97 -51.49
C ALA A 84 13.48 -7.05 -50.15
N PHE A 85 12.19 -6.74 -50.25
CA PHE A 85 11.26 -6.71 -49.13
C PHE A 85 11.04 -8.10 -48.51
N ALA A 86 10.90 -9.17 -49.30
CA ALA A 86 10.72 -10.52 -48.78
C ALA A 86 11.95 -11.05 -48.00
N GLN A 87 13.17 -10.68 -48.42
CA GLN A 87 14.41 -11.05 -47.71
C GLN A 87 14.57 -10.30 -46.39
N VAL A 88 14.09 -9.05 -46.30
CA VAL A 88 14.16 -8.23 -45.08
C VAL A 88 13.01 -8.54 -44.12
N SER A 89 11.79 -8.70 -44.64
CA SER A 89 10.60 -8.93 -43.81
C SER A 89 10.49 -10.37 -43.29
N GLY A 90 11.03 -11.36 -44.01
CA GLY A 90 10.97 -12.78 -43.64
C GLY A 90 11.61 -13.13 -42.28
N PRO A 91 12.82 -12.63 -41.97
CA PRO A 91 13.44 -12.80 -40.65
C PRO A 91 12.72 -12.00 -39.56
N LEU A 92 12.35 -10.75 -39.83
CA LEU A 92 11.62 -9.86 -38.91
C LEU A 92 10.27 -10.46 -38.48
N MET A 93 9.54 -11.06 -39.41
CA MET A 93 8.26 -11.73 -39.13
C MET A 93 8.41 -13.09 -38.42
N ARG A 94 9.61 -13.71 -38.40
CA ARG A 94 9.90 -14.92 -37.60
C ARG A 94 10.24 -14.62 -36.15
N VAL A 95 10.82 -13.44 -35.87
CA VAL A 95 11.23 -13.03 -34.52
C VAL A 95 10.05 -12.60 -33.65
N HIS A 96 8.96 -12.14 -34.28
CA HIS A 96 7.73 -11.78 -33.59
C HIS A 96 6.56 -12.69 -34.00
N PRO A 97 6.25 -13.73 -33.21
CA PRO A 97 5.16 -14.69 -33.51
C PRO A 97 3.81 -14.00 -33.77
N PHE A 98 3.58 -12.87 -33.10
CA PHE A 98 2.38 -12.04 -33.22
C PHE A 98 2.17 -11.43 -34.62
N ILE A 99 3.25 -11.14 -35.35
CA ILE A 99 3.21 -10.41 -36.62
C ILE A 99 2.88 -11.36 -37.77
N SER A 100 3.37 -12.60 -37.69
CA SER A 100 3.08 -13.66 -38.66
C SER A 100 1.59 -13.99 -38.79
N ALA A 101 0.78 -13.67 -37.77
CA ALA A 101 -0.65 -14.00 -37.72
C ALA A 101 -1.57 -12.94 -38.35
N ILE A 102 -1.08 -11.71 -38.61
CA ILE A 102 -1.95 -10.54 -38.86
C ILE A 102 -1.56 -9.72 -40.10
N VAL A 103 -0.41 -9.98 -40.73
CA VAL A 103 0.08 -9.15 -41.84
C VAL A 103 -0.42 -9.64 -43.19
N TYR A 104 -1.30 -8.86 -43.82
CA TYR A 104 -1.58 -8.95 -45.27
C TYR A 104 -0.74 -7.90 -45.99
N ALA A 105 0.12 -8.33 -46.92
CA ALA A 105 0.80 -7.43 -47.84
C ALA A 105 0.04 -7.42 -49.19
N GLY A 106 -0.08 -6.26 -49.83
CA GLY A 106 -0.59 -6.13 -51.19
C GLY A 106 0.16 -5.02 -51.92
N ILE A 107 0.41 -5.24 -53.22
CA ILE A 107 0.96 -4.21 -54.12
C ILE A 107 -0.22 -3.69 -54.93
N ASP A 108 -0.59 -2.43 -54.73
CA ASP A 108 -1.70 -1.81 -55.45
C ASP A 108 -1.14 -0.97 -56.60
N ASN A 109 -1.58 -1.28 -57.83
CA ASN A 109 -1.17 -0.55 -59.03
C ASN A 109 -2.43 -0.24 -59.85
N ALA A 110 -2.63 1.02 -60.22
CA ALA A 110 -3.93 1.56 -60.67
C ALA A 110 -4.49 1.01 -62.01
N ALA A 111 -3.94 -0.10 -62.54
CA ALA A 111 -4.38 -0.71 -63.79
C ALA A 111 -4.94 -2.15 -63.68
N GLN A 112 -4.72 -2.92 -62.59
CA GLN A 112 -5.20 -4.31 -62.43
C GLN A 112 -5.27 -4.74 -60.93
N PRO A 113 -6.07 -5.77 -60.55
CA PRO A 113 -6.48 -5.98 -59.17
C PRO A 113 -5.33 -6.42 -58.25
N ALA A 114 -5.32 -5.87 -57.03
CA ALA A 114 -4.37 -6.17 -55.96
C ALA A 114 -4.06 -7.66 -55.83
N VAL A 115 -2.79 -8.04 -56.01
CA VAL A 115 -2.33 -9.39 -55.69
C VAL A 115 -2.37 -9.54 -54.17
N ARG A 116 -3.44 -10.19 -53.69
CA ARG A 116 -3.62 -10.55 -52.28
C ARG A 116 -2.76 -11.78 -52.00
N PHE A 117 -1.78 -11.66 -51.11
CA PHE A 117 -1.15 -12.84 -50.52
C PHE A 117 -2.13 -13.39 -49.48
N PRO A 118 -2.69 -14.60 -49.66
CA PRO A 118 -3.55 -15.16 -48.64
C PRO A 118 -2.69 -15.50 -47.42
N ALA A 119 -3.11 -15.00 -46.26
CA ALA A 119 -2.85 -15.66 -44.99
C ALA A 119 -3.55 -17.02 -45.02
N GLN A 120 -2.94 -18.01 -45.66
CA GLN A 120 -3.30 -19.40 -45.47
C GLN A 120 -2.06 -20.11 -44.98
N HIS A 121 -1.97 -20.28 -43.67
CA HIS A 121 -1.70 -21.56 -42.99
C HIS A 121 -2.01 -21.36 -41.50
N VAL A 122 -3.29 -21.13 -41.18
CA VAL A 122 -3.81 -21.60 -39.89
C VAL A 122 -3.94 -23.12 -40.05
N HIS A 123 -2.85 -23.84 -39.79
CA HIS A 123 -2.98 -25.27 -39.52
C HIS A 123 -3.45 -25.41 -38.08
N ALA A 124 -4.70 -25.85 -37.96
CA ALA A 124 -5.30 -26.28 -36.71
C ALA A 124 -4.37 -27.25 -35.98
N ARG A 125 -4.09 -26.95 -34.69
CA ARG A 125 -3.19 -27.63 -33.73
C ARG A 125 -1.73 -27.17 -33.78
N GLY A 126 -1.39 -26.23 -32.89
CA GLY A 126 -0.08 -25.59 -32.74
C GLY A 126 1.15 -26.51 -32.76
N ALA A 127 1.79 -26.63 -33.93
CA ALA A 127 3.14 -27.16 -34.09
C ALA A 127 3.88 -26.40 -35.22
N TRP A 128 5.16 -26.08 -35.00
CA TRP A 128 6.06 -25.43 -35.97
C TRP A 128 6.50 -26.40 -37.08
N PRO A 129 6.91 -25.93 -38.28
CA PRO A 129 7.44 -26.82 -39.31
C PRO A 129 8.82 -27.35 -38.89
N ALA A 130 9.04 -28.65 -39.13
CA ALA A 130 10.35 -29.26 -38.95
C ALA A 130 11.36 -28.69 -39.96
N HIS A 131 12.62 -28.57 -39.55
CA HIS A 131 13.74 -28.13 -40.38
C HIS A 131 13.77 -28.86 -41.74
N GLY A 132 13.73 -28.12 -42.85
CA GLY A 132 14.13 -28.65 -44.16
C GLY A 132 13.34 -28.27 -45.42
N THR A 133 12.39 -27.33 -45.40
CA THR A 133 11.76 -26.87 -46.65
C THR A 133 12.54 -25.73 -47.31
N ASP A 134 12.90 -25.95 -48.58
CA ASP A 134 13.81 -25.12 -49.37
C ASP A 134 13.10 -23.88 -49.94
N LEU A 135 13.22 -22.77 -49.20
CA LEU A 135 12.65 -21.45 -49.49
C LEU A 135 13.29 -20.76 -50.71
N ALA A 136 14.35 -21.32 -51.30
CA ALA A 136 15.07 -20.68 -52.40
C ALA A 136 14.33 -20.76 -53.75
N ALA A 137 13.59 -21.85 -54.00
CA ALA A 137 12.96 -22.10 -55.31
C ALA A 137 11.74 -21.20 -55.58
N GLU A 138 10.94 -20.91 -54.56
CA GLU A 138 9.75 -20.06 -54.69
C GLU A 138 10.11 -18.56 -54.73
N GLY A 139 11.19 -18.16 -54.06
CA GLY A 139 11.70 -16.79 -54.09
C GLY A 139 12.24 -16.35 -55.46
N LEU A 140 12.71 -17.30 -56.28
CA LEU A 140 13.22 -17.06 -57.64
C LEU A 140 12.09 -16.84 -58.66
N ALA A 141 10.96 -17.53 -58.50
CA ALA A 141 9.79 -17.34 -59.37
C ALA A 141 9.13 -15.96 -59.16
N ALA A 142 9.09 -15.48 -57.91
CA ALA A 142 8.60 -14.15 -57.57
C ALA A 142 9.50 -13.02 -58.10
N GLN A 143 10.81 -13.23 -58.14
CA GLN A 143 11.80 -12.27 -58.67
C GLN A 143 11.67 -12.06 -60.18
N ALA A 144 11.47 -13.15 -60.93
CA ALA A 144 11.34 -13.12 -62.39
C ALA A 144 10.07 -12.39 -62.86
N ALA A 145 8.97 -12.51 -62.09
CA ALA A 145 7.73 -11.79 -62.37
C ALA A 145 7.89 -10.27 -62.20
N LEU A 146 8.74 -9.85 -61.27
CA LEU A 146 8.89 -8.45 -60.90
C LEU A 146 9.86 -7.66 -61.80
N GLN A 147 10.92 -8.31 -62.30
CA GLN A 147 11.85 -7.71 -63.27
C GLN A 147 11.21 -7.45 -64.64
N LYS A 148 10.12 -8.15 -64.97
CA LYS A 148 9.40 -7.96 -66.24
C LYS A 148 8.56 -6.67 -66.25
N THR A 149 8.14 -6.20 -65.09
CA THR A 149 7.20 -5.09 -64.93
C THR A 149 7.90 -3.72 -64.82
N LEU A 150 9.14 -3.70 -64.33
CA LEU A 150 9.91 -2.47 -64.07
C LEU A 150 10.63 -1.86 -65.30
N ARG A 151 10.41 -2.37 -66.52
CA ARG A 151 11.09 -1.89 -67.74
C ARG A 151 10.33 -0.81 -68.52
N THR A 152 9.17 -0.37 -68.05
CA THR A 152 8.31 0.53 -68.83
C THR A 152 7.82 1.72 -68.03
N GLN A 153 8.39 2.88 -68.37
CA GLN A 153 7.84 4.23 -68.30
C GLN A 153 8.31 5.16 -67.18
N ALA A 154 8.20 6.46 -67.50
CA ALA A 154 8.80 7.60 -66.84
C ALA A 154 7.74 8.67 -66.58
N ALA A 155 7.90 9.32 -65.42
CA ALA A 155 7.48 10.68 -65.04
C ALA A 155 6.00 10.98 -64.64
N VAL A 156 5.93 11.91 -63.66
CA VAL A 156 4.93 12.98 -63.40
C VAL A 156 3.98 12.84 -62.16
N ALA A 157 4.23 13.74 -61.19
CA ALA A 157 3.32 14.57 -60.35
C ALA A 157 2.35 14.01 -59.27
N THR A 158 2.67 14.39 -58.01
CA THR A 158 1.87 15.21 -57.03
C THR A 158 0.51 14.68 -56.47
N PRO A 159 -0.10 15.29 -55.42
CA PRO A 159 -0.08 14.78 -54.03
C PRO A 159 -1.48 14.79 -53.33
N LEU A 160 -1.47 14.56 -52.00
CA LEU A 160 -2.43 15.05 -50.98
C LEU A 160 -3.91 14.59 -50.99
N LEU A 161 -4.23 13.86 -49.91
CA LEU A 161 -5.45 13.87 -49.09
C LEU A 161 -6.84 13.58 -49.71
N SER A 162 -7.47 12.59 -49.07
CA SER A 162 -8.91 12.49 -48.75
C SER A 162 -9.77 11.71 -49.76
N PRO A 163 -11.06 11.47 -49.47
CA PRO A 163 -11.66 10.47 -48.58
C PRO A 163 -12.55 9.50 -49.39
N GLU A 164 -13.41 8.72 -48.73
CA GLU A 164 -14.51 7.88 -49.28
C GLU A 164 -14.24 6.38 -49.47
N ALA A 165 -14.73 5.66 -48.45
CA ALA A 165 -15.69 4.57 -48.53
C ALA A 165 -15.37 3.36 -49.44
N GLU A 166 -15.00 2.24 -48.80
CA GLU A 166 -15.95 1.14 -48.53
C GLU A 166 -15.26 0.01 -47.73
N ALA A 167 -15.94 -0.43 -46.66
CA ALA A 167 -15.77 -1.66 -45.89
C ALA A 167 -14.35 -2.07 -45.42
N GLY A 168 -14.03 -1.68 -44.18
CA GLY A 168 -13.12 -2.45 -43.32
C GLY A 168 -12.53 -1.60 -42.19
N GLU A 169 -12.84 -1.94 -40.94
CA GLU A 169 -12.29 -1.34 -39.71
C GLU A 169 -10.83 -1.76 -39.52
N GLY A 170 -9.96 -1.37 -40.45
CA GLY A 170 -8.55 -1.71 -40.39
C GLY A 170 -7.60 -0.56 -40.58
N ILE A 171 -6.51 -0.60 -39.81
CA ILE A 171 -5.34 0.25 -39.96
C ILE A 171 -4.65 -0.13 -41.26
N ARG A 172 -4.41 0.87 -42.11
CA ARG A 172 -3.61 0.74 -43.33
C ARG A 172 -2.27 1.42 -43.08
N LEU A 173 -1.20 0.64 -42.99
CA LEU A 173 0.16 1.16 -42.86
C LEU A 173 0.83 1.09 -44.23
N PHE A 174 1.20 2.23 -44.80
CA PHE A 174 1.83 2.30 -46.11
C PHE A 174 3.33 2.60 -45.97
N SER A 175 4.13 1.97 -46.82
CA SER A 175 5.52 2.35 -47.07
C SER A 175 5.76 2.43 -48.57
N LEU A 176 6.40 3.51 -49.01
CA LEU A 176 6.71 3.78 -50.41
C LEU A 176 8.04 3.10 -50.76
N ALA A 177 8.02 2.19 -51.73
CA ALA A 177 9.21 1.55 -52.27
C ALA A 177 9.24 1.73 -53.80
N GLY A 178 9.79 2.85 -54.27
CA GLY A 178 9.85 3.18 -55.70
C GLY A 178 8.47 3.38 -56.34
N GLU A 179 8.26 2.86 -57.56
CA GLU A 179 7.00 3.01 -58.33
C GLU A 179 5.82 2.14 -57.82
N GLY A 180 5.96 1.47 -56.67
CA GLY A 180 4.91 0.64 -56.09
C GLY A 180 4.64 0.96 -54.62
N LEU A 181 3.36 0.97 -54.25
CA LEU A 181 2.89 1.18 -52.88
C LEU A 181 2.72 -0.19 -52.21
N ILE A 182 3.46 -0.44 -51.12
CA ILE A 182 3.29 -1.64 -50.29
C ILE A 182 2.49 -1.22 -49.05
N GLY A 183 1.29 -1.78 -48.93
CA GLY A 183 0.41 -1.55 -47.79
C GLY A 183 0.29 -2.80 -46.91
N ILE A 184 0.42 -2.62 -45.59
CA ILE A 184 0.03 -3.60 -44.59
C ILE A 184 -1.35 -3.22 -44.07
N TYR A 185 -2.30 -4.14 -44.16
CA TYR A 185 -3.67 -3.95 -43.69
C TYR A 185 -3.94 -4.80 -42.45
N MET A 186 -4.42 -4.20 -41.35
CA MET A 186 -4.83 -4.93 -40.15
C MET A 186 -6.17 -4.47 -39.61
N HIS A 187 -7.10 -5.38 -39.32
CA HIS A 187 -8.39 -5.04 -38.72
C HIS A 187 -8.25 -4.87 -37.20
N LEU A 188 -8.64 -3.72 -36.64
CA LEU A 188 -8.31 -3.37 -35.25
C LEU A 188 -9.06 -4.24 -34.22
N SER A 189 -10.32 -4.55 -34.50
CA SER A 189 -11.14 -5.46 -33.69
C SER A 189 -10.60 -6.90 -33.72
N GLN A 190 -10.06 -7.33 -34.85
CA GLN A 190 -9.45 -8.65 -35.00
C GLN A 190 -8.07 -8.71 -34.33
N LEU A 191 -7.31 -7.61 -34.36
CA LEU A 191 -6.06 -7.47 -33.62
C LEU A 191 -6.31 -7.54 -32.12
N ALA A 192 -7.30 -6.84 -31.57
CA ALA A 192 -7.64 -6.94 -30.15
C ALA A 192 -8.04 -8.37 -29.73
N GLN A 193 -8.87 -9.04 -30.54
CA GLN A 193 -9.30 -10.41 -30.26
C GLN A 193 -8.17 -11.44 -30.36
N THR A 194 -7.26 -11.28 -31.32
CA THR A 194 -6.13 -12.20 -31.53
C THR A 194 -4.93 -11.89 -30.62
N THR A 195 -4.72 -10.63 -30.21
CA THR A 195 -3.65 -10.21 -29.28
C THR A 195 -3.95 -10.63 -27.86
N LEU A 196 -5.08 -10.15 -27.32
CA LEU A 196 -5.37 -10.25 -25.89
C LEU A 196 -5.70 -11.69 -25.51
N TRP A 197 -6.36 -12.41 -26.42
CA TRP A 197 -6.93 -13.72 -26.14
C TRP A 197 -6.27 -14.86 -26.95
N ALA A 198 -5.05 -14.65 -27.45
CA ALA A 198 -4.30 -15.68 -28.17
C ALA A 198 -4.23 -16.99 -27.37
N GLY A 199 -4.84 -18.06 -27.90
CA GLY A 199 -4.80 -19.40 -27.29
C GLY A 199 -5.79 -19.64 -26.14
N MET A 200 -6.65 -18.68 -25.79
CA MET A 200 -7.71 -18.85 -24.78
C MET A 200 -9.06 -19.23 -25.39
N ASP A 201 -9.76 -20.14 -24.72
CA ASP A 201 -11.14 -20.52 -25.04
C ASP A 201 -12.07 -19.28 -24.93
N PRO A 202 -12.92 -18.99 -25.94
CA PRO A 202 -13.91 -17.90 -25.86
C PRO A 202 -14.77 -17.91 -24.60
N ASP A 203 -15.10 -19.09 -24.07
CA ASP A 203 -15.92 -19.24 -22.86
C ASP A 203 -15.13 -19.03 -21.56
N ALA A 204 -13.80 -19.00 -21.62
CA ALA A 204 -12.91 -18.74 -20.49
C ALA A 204 -12.56 -17.25 -20.32
N ARG A 205 -13.06 -16.38 -21.20
CA ARG A 205 -12.81 -14.93 -21.15
C ARG A 205 -13.66 -14.29 -20.07
N ASP A 206 -13.05 -13.45 -19.26
CA ASP A 206 -13.70 -12.75 -18.15
C ASP A 206 -14.37 -11.44 -18.59
N MET A 207 -13.91 -10.84 -19.69
CA MET A 207 -14.43 -9.59 -20.23
C MET A 207 -14.51 -9.55 -21.77
N ALA A 208 -15.41 -8.73 -22.30
CA ALA A 208 -15.58 -8.45 -23.72
C ALA A 208 -15.12 -7.03 -24.04
N PHE A 209 -14.40 -6.85 -25.15
CA PHE A 209 -13.91 -5.56 -25.61
C PHE A 209 -14.63 -5.10 -26.87
N THR A 210 -15.05 -3.84 -26.88
CA THR A 210 -15.60 -3.13 -28.04
C THR A 210 -14.70 -1.95 -28.36
N ILE A 211 -14.30 -1.80 -29.62
CA ILE A 211 -13.39 -0.73 -30.07
C ILE A 211 -14.10 0.10 -31.13
N LEU A 212 -14.07 1.43 -30.97
CA LEU A 212 -14.79 2.36 -31.84
C LEU A 212 -13.87 3.50 -32.29
N ASP A 213 -13.89 3.83 -33.58
CA ASP A 213 -13.19 5.01 -34.13
C ASP A 213 -14.04 6.26 -33.88
N THR A 214 -13.48 7.25 -33.16
CA THR A 214 -14.20 8.49 -32.80
C THR A 214 -13.63 9.73 -33.50
N THR A 215 -12.77 9.54 -34.51
CA THR A 215 -11.99 10.64 -35.09
C THR A 215 -12.81 11.58 -35.99
N GLU A 216 -13.94 11.13 -36.57
CA GLU A 216 -14.72 11.91 -37.55
C GLU A 216 -16.07 12.48 -37.03
N ASP A 217 -16.64 11.97 -35.94
CA ASP A 217 -17.88 12.53 -35.36
C ASP A 217 -17.82 12.54 -33.82
N PRO A 218 -17.53 13.69 -33.17
CA PRO A 218 -17.49 13.80 -31.71
C PRO A 218 -18.85 13.58 -31.04
N ARG A 219 -19.97 13.59 -31.80
CA ARG A 219 -21.30 13.26 -31.28
C ARG A 219 -21.52 11.76 -31.09
N SER A 220 -20.70 10.91 -31.73
CA SER A 220 -20.73 9.46 -31.54
C SER A 220 -20.29 9.06 -30.13
N ALA A 221 -19.27 9.74 -29.58
CA ALA A 221 -18.84 9.59 -28.19
C ALA A 221 -19.91 10.03 -27.18
N GLN A 222 -20.68 11.08 -27.49
CA GLN A 222 -21.79 11.56 -26.65
C GLN A 222 -23.04 10.67 -26.69
N LYS A 223 -23.33 9.98 -27.80
CA LYS A 223 -24.49 9.07 -27.90
C LYS A 223 -24.35 7.81 -27.04
N ILE A 224 -23.13 7.38 -26.72
CA ILE A 224 -22.84 6.22 -25.88
C ILE A 224 -22.88 6.60 -24.39
N TYR A 225 -22.53 7.85 -24.05
CA TYR A 225 -22.74 8.41 -22.70
C TYR A 225 -24.20 8.82 -22.47
N ARG A 226 -25.13 7.99 -22.96
CA ARG A 226 -26.53 8.02 -22.57
C ARG A 226 -26.80 6.68 -21.94
N ASP A 227 -26.99 6.75 -20.62
CA ASP A 227 -27.71 5.81 -19.77
C ASP A 227 -28.56 4.84 -20.59
N THR A 228 -27.91 3.76 -21.04
CA THR A 228 -28.51 2.72 -21.85
C THR A 228 -28.64 1.53 -20.93
N LEU A 229 -29.86 1.42 -20.41
CA LEU A 229 -30.53 0.23 -19.87
C LEU A 229 -30.65 0.22 -18.34
N GLY A 230 -31.78 0.76 -17.91
CA GLY A 230 -32.49 0.23 -16.75
C GLY A 230 -32.55 -1.30 -16.85
N GLU A 231 -32.15 -1.95 -15.76
CA GLU A 231 -32.04 -3.40 -15.57
C GLU A 231 -30.84 -4.10 -16.27
N GLY A 232 -29.61 -3.78 -15.85
CA GLY A 232 -28.45 -4.69 -15.97
C GLY A 232 -27.09 -4.03 -16.23
N PHE A 233 -26.16 -4.17 -15.26
CA PHE A 233 -24.72 -3.83 -15.28
C PHE A 233 -24.34 -2.35 -15.60
N GLU A 234 -24.16 -1.53 -14.55
CA GLU A 234 -23.71 -0.12 -14.62
C GLU A 234 -22.21 0.10 -14.87
N THR A 235 -21.41 -0.91 -15.20
CA THR A 235 -19.93 -0.78 -15.10
C THR A 235 -19.20 -1.30 -16.33
N ALA A 236 -19.16 -0.47 -17.37
CA ALA A 236 -18.18 -0.61 -18.44
C ALA A 236 -16.94 0.22 -18.10
N TYR A 237 -15.74 -0.33 -18.28
CA TYR A 237 -14.50 0.44 -18.21
C TYR A 237 -14.20 0.98 -19.61
N VAL A 238 -13.98 2.28 -19.74
CA VAL A 238 -13.82 2.94 -21.05
C VAL A 238 -12.56 3.78 -21.03
N GLU A 239 -11.71 3.58 -22.02
CA GLU A 239 -10.49 4.37 -22.17
C GLU A 239 -10.25 4.72 -23.64
N ALA A 240 -9.84 5.96 -23.90
CA ALA A 240 -9.50 6.43 -25.24
C ALA A 240 -8.01 6.19 -25.49
N ILE A 241 -7.70 5.42 -26.53
CA ILE A 241 -6.33 5.14 -26.96
C ILE A 241 -6.05 5.93 -28.25
N PRO A 242 -5.12 6.90 -28.22
CA PRO A 242 -4.64 7.54 -29.43
C PRO A 242 -3.73 6.56 -30.18
N PHE A 243 -4.04 6.29 -31.45
CA PHE A 243 -3.23 5.36 -32.27
C PHE A 243 -3.31 5.73 -33.76
N ALA A 244 -2.15 5.79 -34.43
CA ALA A 244 -2.02 6.11 -35.86
C ALA A 244 -2.78 7.38 -36.30
N ALA A 245 -2.62 8.48 -35.55
CA ALA A 245 -3.31 9.76 -35.75
C ALA A 245 -4.85 9.71 -35.64
N ARG A 246 -5.40 8.63 -35.07
CA ARG A 246 -6.83 8.45 -34.79
C ARG A 246 -7.08 8.25 -33.29
N ARG A 247 -8.30 8.52 -32.84
CA ARG A 247 -8.72 8.29 -31.45
C ARG A 247 -9.69 7.11 -31.39
N TRP A 248 -9.24 6.04 -30.75
CA TRP A 248 -10.02 4.82 -30.59
C TRP A 248 -10.55 4.72 -29.18
N LEU A 249 -11.86 4.60 -29.03
CA LEU A 249 -12.49 4.36 -27.73
C LEU A 249 -12.54 2.85 -27.51
N VAL A 250 -11.87 2.35 -26.47
CA VAL A 250 -11.90 0.94 -26.07
C VAL A 250 -12.78 0.80 -24.84
N MET A 251 -13.86 0.03 -24.97
CA MET A 251 -14.81 -0.26 -23.91
C MET A 251 -14.68 -1.73 -23.51
N ALA A 252 -14.41 -1.98 -22.23
CA ALA A 252 -14.44 -3.30 -21.62
C ALA A 252 -15.77 -3.48 -20.86
N THR A 253 -16.47 -4.57 -21.14
CA THR A 253 -17.70 -4.98 -20.45
C THR A 253 -17.52 -6.36 -19.83
N PRO A 254 -17.98 -6.61 -18.59
CA PRO A 254 -17.85 -7.93 -17.97
C PRO A 254 -18.69 -8.97 -18.72
N THR A 255 -18.15 -10.18 -18.89
CA THR A 255 -18.94 -11.28 -19.46
C THR A 255 -19.91 -11.85 -18.42
N PRO A 256 -21.12 -12.29 -18.82
CA PRO A 256 -22.03 -12.97 -17.92
C PRO A 256 -21.39 -14.30 -17.48
N ASN A 257 -21.19 -14.47 -16.17
CA ASN A 257 -20.66 -15.65 -15.44
C ASN A 257 -19.28 -15.48 -14.78
N HIS A 258 -18.46 -14.49 -15.15
CA HIS A 258 -17.14 -14.30 -14.53
C HIS A 258 -17.19 -13.33 -13.34
N TYR A 259 -17.85 -12.18 -13.51
CA TYR A 259 -18.07 -11.19 -12.47
C TYR A 259 -19.50 -11.31 -11.91
N LEU A 260 -19.74 -12.35 -11.12
CA LEU A 260 -21.05 -12.62 -10.53
C LEU A 260 -21.39 -11.57 -9.45
N LEU A 261 -22.24 -10.61 -9.81
CA LEU A 261 -22.91 -9.69 -8.87
C LEU A 261 -23.99 -10.38 -8.02
N ALA A 262 -24.28 -11.66 -8.30
CA ALA A 262 -25.15 -12.47 -7.49
C ALA A 262 -24.54 -12.63 -6.08
N PRO A 263 -25.36 -12.58 -5.01
CA PRO A 263 -24.88 -12.78 -3.65
C PRO A 263 -24.17 -14.14 -3.58
N SER A 264 -22.91 -14.13 -3.14
CA SER A 264 -22.12 -15.34 -2.98
C SER A 264 -22.81 -16.31 -2.02
N PRO A 265 -22.52 -17.63 -2.08
CA PRO A 265 -23.08 -18.60 -1.15
C PRO A 265 -22.86 -18.20 0.33
N ALA A 266 -21.77 -17.49 0.63
CA ALA A 266 -21.49 -16.95 1.95
C ALA A 266 -22.48 -15.83 2.35
N VAL A 267 -22.69 -14.84 1.47
CA VAL A 267 -23.65 -13.74 1.71
C VAL A 267 -25.09 -14.25 1.74
N GLN A 268 -25.44 -15.24 0.93
CA GLN A 268 -26.75 -15.93 1.01
C GLN A 268 -26.93 -16.66 2.34
N ARG A 269 -25.92 -17.41 2.81
CA ARG A 269 -25.96 -18.05 4.14
C ARG A 269 -26.20 -17.03 5.25
N GLN A 270 -25.62 -15.84 5.14
CA GLN A 270 -25.84 -14.76 6.11
C GLN A 270 -27.29 -14.27 6.10
N ARG A 271 -27.93 -14.17 4.93
CA ARG A 271 -29.36 -13.88 4.81
C ARG A 271 -30.21 -14.95 5.48
N TYR A 272 -29.98 -16.22 5.15
CA TYR A 272 -30.76 -17.33 5.71
C TYR A 272 -30.54 -17.48 7.21
N ALA A 273 -29.30 -17.31 7.69
CA ALA A 273 -28.98 -17.32 9.11
C ALA A 273 -29.68 -16.18 9.86
N GLY A 274 -29.67 -14.95 9.32
CA GLY A 274 -30.38 -13.82 9.92
C GLY A 274 -31.89 -14.05 10.04
N TRP A 275 -32.52 -14.58 8.98
CA TRP A 275 -33.94 -14.95 9.00
C TRP A 275 -34.23 -16.15 9.93
N ALA A 276 -33.35 -17.14 9.98
CA ALA A 276 -33.48 -18.29 10.89
C ALA A 276 -33.38 -17.85 12.36
N ILE A 277 -32.44 -16.95 12.68
CA ILE A 277 -32.30 -16.37 14.03
C ILE A 277 -33.53 -15.53 14.38
N THR A 278 -34.02 -14.71 13.44
CA THR A 278 -35.23 -13.90 13.62
C THR A 278 -36.45 -14.79 13.87
N LEU A 279 -36.62 -15.86 13.10
CA LEU A 279 -37.68 -16.85 13.27
C LEU A 279 -37.57 -17.54 14.63
N LEU A 280 -36.37 -18.02 14.99
CA LEU A 280 -36.11 -18.71 16.26
C LEU A 280 -36.39 -17.80 17.45
N ALA A 281 -35.91 -16.56 17.44
CA ALA A 281 -36.16 -15.58 18.50
C ALA A 281 -37.65 -15.26 18.62
N THR A 282 -38.35 -15.09 17.50
CA THR A 282 -39.80 -14.87 17.48
C THR A 282 -40.54 -16.07 18.05
N LEU A 283 -40.15 -17.28 17.69
CA LEU A 283 -40.77 -18.53 18.12
C LEU A 283 -40.52 -18.77 19.62
N ILE A 284 -39.32 -18.46 20.12
CA ILE A 284 -39.01 -18.50 21.56
C ILE A 284 -39.89 -17.50 22.32
N VAL A 285 -40.01 -16.26 21.85
CA VAL A 285 -40.85 -15.24 22.51
C VAL A 285 -42.32 -15.67 22.53
N VAL A 286 -42.84 -16.15 21.40
CA VAL A 286 -44.21 -16.67 21.30
C VAL A 286 -44.40 -17.92 22.17
N PHE A 287 -43.41 -18.81 22.23
CA PHE A 287 -43.43 -20.01 23.06
C PHE A 287 -43.43 -19.66 24.56
N LEU A 288 -42.59 -18.71 24.98
CA LEU A 288 -42.57 -18.22 26.35
C LEU A 288 -43.89 -17.53 26.71
N GLN A 289 -44.47 -16.73 25.81
CA GLN A 289 -45.76 -16.08 26.03
C GLN A 289 -46.92 -17.07 26.12
N THR A 290 -46.95 -18.08 25.25
CA THR A 290 -47.97 -19.14 25.28
C THR A 290 -47.79 -20.05 26.49
N ARG A 291 -46.56 -20.43 26.83
CA ARG A 291 -46.27 -21.21 28.04
C ARG A 291 -46.63 -20.45 29.31
N ASN A 292 -46.31 -19.16 29.42
CA ASN A 292 -46.73 -18.34 30.57
C ASN A 292 -48.25 -18.19 30.64
N ALA A 293 -48.94 -18.05 29.51
CA ALA A 293 -50.40 -18.01 29.47
C ALA A 293 -51.04 -19.36 29.84
N VAL A 294 -50.46 -20.49 29.41
CA VAL A 294 -50.92 -21.85 29.72
C VAL A 294 -50.63 -22.23 31.16
N ILE A 295 -49.47 -21.86 31.71
CA ILE A 295 -49.11 -22.02 33.12
C ILE A 295 -50.04 -21.16 33.98
N GLY A 296 -50.29 -19.90 33.61
CA GLY A 296 -51.26 -19.06 34.32
C GLY A 296 -52.68 -19.65 34.32
N GLY A 297 -53.09 -20.28 33.21
CA GLY A 297 -54.35 -21.01 33.12
C GLY A 297 -54.37 -22.31 33.92
N HIS A 298 -53.28 -23.09 33.92
CA HIS A 298 -53.17 -24.34 34.69
C HIS A 298 -53.09 -24.10 36.19
N VAL A 299 -52.41 -23.02 36.63
CA VAL A 299 -52.36 -22.61 38.03
C VAL A 299 -53.75 -22.15 38.48
N ALA A 300 -54.46 -21.34 37.69
CA ALA A 300 -55.82 -20.90 38.02
C ALA A 300 -56.88 -22.01 37.98
N ARG A 301 -56.68 -23.05 37.15
CA ARG A 301 -57.59 -24.19 37.01
C ARG A 301 -57.32 -25.29 38.05
N ARG A 302 -56.05 -25.56 38.36
CA ARG A 302 -55.67 -26.50 39.44
C ARG A 302 -55.96 -25.95 40.83
N THR A 303 -55.87 -24.64 41.07
CA THR A 303 -56.29 -24.05 42.36
C THR A 303 -57.81 -24.14 42.57
N ALA A 304 -58.60 -24.23 41.49
CA ALA A 304 -60.05 -24.45 41.56
C ALA A 304 -60.42 -25.94 41.65
N GLU A 305 -59.73 -26.83 40.92
CA GLU A 305 -60.03 -28.28 40.89
C GLU A 305 -59.52 -29.04 42.14
N LEU A 306 -58.39 -28.63 42.75
CA LEU A 306 -57.86 -29.24 44.00
C LEU A 306 -58.72 -28.96 45.24
N ALA A 307 -59.61 -27.97 45.18
CA ALA A 307 -60.52 -27.63 46.28
C ALA A 307 -61.75 -28.55 46.34
N GLU A 308 -62.10 -29.24 45.25
CA GLU A 308 -63.33 -30.04 45.15
C GLU A 308 -63.07 -31.56 45.07
N THR A 309 -61.89 -32.01 44.63
CA THR A 309 -61.54 -33.45 44.54
C THR A 309 -61.09 -34.08 45.86
N ASN A 310 -60.66 -33.30 46.86
CA ASN A 310 -60.30 -33.82 48.18
C ASN A 310 -61.51 -34.27 49.01
N ALA A 311 -62.73 -33.97 48.57
CA ALA A 311 -63.97 -34.32 49.29
C ALA A 311 -64.63 -35.63 48.81
N ARG A 312 -64.19 -36.25 47.70
CA ARG A 312 -64.86 -37.43 47.10
C ARG A 312 -64.03 -38.70 47.00
N LEU A 313 -62.76 -38.68 47.41
CA LEU A 313 -61.82 -39.81 47.32
C LEU A 313 -61.69 -40.64 48.62
N ALA A 314 -62.66 -40.51 49.54
CA ALA A 314 -62.53 -41.08 50.90
C ALA A 314 -63.08 -42.50 51.09
N ASP A 315 -63.82 -43.13 50.16
CA ASP A 315 -64.67 -44.28 50.57
C ASP A 315 -64.77 -45.50 49.62
N SER A 316 -64.06 -45.61 48.48
CA SER A 316 -64.39 -46.74 47.55
C SER A 316 -63.29 -47.41 46.71
N ASN A 317 -62.01 -47.07 46.81
CA ASN A 317 -60.96 -47.78 46.04
C ASN A 317 -60.02 -48.63 46.89
N ALA A 318 -60.54 -49.11 48.02
CA ALA A 318 -59.75 -49.55 49.16
C ALA A 318 -59.24 -51.00 49.15
N THR A 319 -59.29 -51.83 48.09
CA THR A 319 -58.82 -53.22 48.35
C THR A 319 -58.19 -54.08 47.25
N LEU A 320 -58.42 -53.92 45.94
CA LEU A 320 -58.00 -54.98 45.00
C LEU A 320 -57.33 -54.53 43.68
N ALA A 321 -57.29 -53.24 43.35
CA ALA A 321 -56.54 -52.73 42.20
C ALA A 321 -55.10 -52.30 42.54
N ALA A 322 -54.75 -52.30 43.84
CA ALA A 322 -53.54 -51.68 44.37
C ALA A 322 -52.27 -52.53 44.24
N GLU A 323 -52.34 -53.86 44.05
CA GLU A 323 -51.15 -54.70 44.20
C GLU A 323 -50.42 -55.00 42.87
N ILE A 324 -51.13 -55.07 41.74
CA ILE A 324 -50.55 -55.49 40.45
C ILE A 324 -50.08 -54.31 39.59
N GLY A 325 -50.80 -53.18 39.58
CA GLY A 325 -50.40 -51.98 38.82
C GLY A 325 -49.17 -51.28 39.42
N GLN A 326 -48.99 -51.37 40.74
CA GLN A 326 -47.92 -50.66 41.44
C GLN A 326 -46.53 -51.29 41.19
N ARG A 327 -46.42 -52.60 40.90
CA ARG A 327 -45.13 -53.27 40.65
C ARG A 327 -44.57 -53.06 39.25
N VAL A 328 -45.41 -53.02 38.21
CA VAL A 328 -44.94 -52.89 36.82
C VAL A 328 -44.57 -51.45 36.49
N ASP A 329 -45.34 -50.47 36.98
CA ASP A 329 -45.04 -49.05 36.75
C ASP A 329 -43.85 -48.56 37.58
N SER A 330 -43.61 -49.13 38.76
CA SER A 330 -42.42 -48.82 39.56
C SER A 330 -41.14 -49.44 38.98
N GLU A 331 -41.18 -50.66 38.44
CA GLU A 331 -40.01 -51.27 37.77
C GLU A 331 -39.65 -50.57 36.46
N ALA A 332 -40.64 -50.16 35.64
CA ALA A 332 -40.40 -49.42 34.41
C ALA A 332 -39.84 -48.01 34.68
N ALA A 333 -40.44 -47.27 35.63
CA ALA A 333 -39.97 -45.95 36.03
C ALA A 333 -38.58 -46.00 36.68
N LEU A 334 -38.27 -47.03 37.46
CA LEU A 334 -36.95 -47.21 38.08
C LEU A 334 -35.88 -47.54 37.04
N ARG A 335 -36.18 -48.39 36.05
CA ARG A 335 -35.25 -48.68 34.94
C ARG A 335 -35.00 -47.48 34.05
N GLU A 336 -36.03 -46.72 33.69
CA GLU A 336 -35.90 -45.50 32.88
C GLU A 336 -35.09 -44.43 33.63
N SER A 337 -35.38 -44.22 34.92
CA SER A 337 -34.63 -43.29 35.78
C SER A 337 -33.16 -43.70 35.92
N THR A 338 -32.88 -44.99 36.15
CA THR A 338 -31.50 -45.51 36.29
C THR A 338 -30.72 -45.36 34.97
N THR A 339 -31.36 -45.66 33.84
CA THR A 339 -30.73 -45.54 32.51
C THR A 339 -30.43 -44.09 32.17
N LEU A 340 -31.35 -43.17 32.47
CA LEU A 340 -31.19 -41.74 32.24
C LEU A 340 -30.10 -41.13 33.15
N GLN A 341 -30.05 -41.52 34.42
CA GLN A 341 -28.98 -41.14 35.35
C GLN A 341 -27.60 -41.62 34.87
N GLN A 342 -27.49 -42.87 34.42
CA GLN A 342 -26.25 -43.41 33.86
C GLN A 342 -25.83 -42.67 32.58
N ALA A 343 -26.77 -42.39 31.67
CA ALA A 343 -26.49 -41.64 30.46
C ALA A 343 -25.95 -40.24 30.76
N ILE A 344 -26.57 -39.51 31.71
CA ILE A 344 -26.12 -38.18 32.14
C ILE A 344 -24.71 -38.23 32.74
N LEU A 345 -24.43 -39.21 33.61
CA LEU A 345 -23.12 -39.36 34.24
C LEU A 345 -22.02 -39.72 33.23
N HIS A 346 -22.35 -40.53 32.22
CA HIS A 346 -21.41 -40.95 31.18
C HIS A 346 -21.17 -39.88 30.10
N SER A 347 -22.15 -39.01 29.84
CA SER A 347 -22.02 -37.92 28.86
C SER A 347 -21.48 -36.62 29.44
N ALA A 348 -21.32 -36.53 30.77
CA ALA A 348 -20.78 -35.34 31.42
C ALA A 348 -19.30 -35.16 31.09
N ASP A 349 -18.92 -33.97 30.63
CA ASP A 349 -17.52 -33.59 30.37
C ASP A 349 -16.72 -33.28 31.66
N TYR A 350 -17.43 -33.14 32.78
CA TYR A 350 -16.85 -32.89 34.10
C TYR A 350 -16.61 -34.19 34.86
N ALA A 351 -15.51 -34.24 35.62
CA ALA A 351 -15.25 -35.33 36.54
C ALA A 351 -16.25 -35.28 37.70
N ILE A 352 -17.06 -36.33 37.85
CA ILE A 352 -18.07 -36.46 38.89
C ILE A 352 -17.66 -37.59 39.82
N ILE A 353 -17.46 -37.25 41.09
CA ILE A 353 -17.02 -38.18 42.14
C ILE A 353 -18.03 -38.09 43.30
N LEU A 354 -18.68 -39.20 43.62
CA LEU A 354 -19.58 -39.30 44.77
C LEU A 354 -18.85 -40.00 45.90
N THR A 355 -18.90 -39.47 47.12
CA THR A 355 -18.32 -40.11 48.31
C THR A 355 -19.36 -40.48 49.35
N ASP A 356 -19.03 -41.38 50.27
CA ASP A 356 -19.75 -41.53 51.54
C ASP A 356 -19.36 -40.45 52.57
N ASN A 357 -19.89 -40.57 53.80
CA ASN A 357 -19.60 -39.67 54.92
C ASN A 357 -18.14 -39.73 55.41
N ALA A 358 -17.42 -40.82 55.14
CA ALA A 358 -16.01 -40.96 55.45
C ALA A 358 -15.10 -40.44 54.31
N GLY A 359 -15.69 -40.00 53.19
CA GLY A 359 -14.97 -39.53 52.01
C GLY A 359 -14.56 -40.63 51.04
N MET A 360 -15.02 -41.87 51.23
CA MET A 360 -14.70 -42.98 50.34
C MET A 360 -15.49 -42.88 49.03
N VAL A 361 -14.81 -42.99 47.89
CA VAL A 361 -15.45 -42.86 46.57
C VAL A 361 -16.41 -44.02 46.31
N ARG A 362 -17.66 -43.70 45.96
CA ARG A 362 -18.73 -44.65 45.58
C ARG A 362 -19.05 -44.62 44.09
N VAL A 363 -18.99 -43.44 43.48
CA VAL A 363 -19.23 -43.25 42.04
C VAL A 363 -18.07 -42.45 41.48
N PHE A 364 -17.57 -42.89 40.34
CA PHE A 364 -16.48 -42.27 39.61
C PHE A 364 -16.81 -42.36 38.12
N ASN A 365 -17.18 -41.24 37.50
CA ASN A 365 -17.64 -41.26 36.11
C ASN A 365 -16.49 -41.35 35.10
N ARG A 366 -16.81 -41.60 33.83
CA ARG A 366 -15.83 -41.76 32.76
C ARG A 366 -14.95 -40.52 32.53
N ALA A 367 -15.49 -39.33 32.73
CA ALA A 367 -14.72 -38.09 32.66
C ALA A 367 -13.69 -37.99 33.79
N ALA A 368 -14.00 -38.47 35.01
CA ALA A 368 -13.04 -38.57 36.10
C ALA A 368 -11.90 -39.55 35.80
N GLU A 369 -12.21 -40.72 35.19
CA GLU A 369 -11.20 -41.68 34.73
C GLU A 369 -10.24 -41.06 33.71
N THR A 370 -10.79 -40.32 32.76
CA THR A 370 -10.01 -39.67 31.69
C THR A 370 -9.18 -38.50 32.24
N MET A 371 -9.75 -37.68 33.11
CA MET A 371 -9.09 -36.51 33.72
C MET A 371 -7.95 -36.93 34.65
N LEU A 372 -8.20 -37.88 35.55
CA LEU A 372 -7.22 -38.32 36.56
C LEU A 372 -6.33 -39.48 36.09
N ARG A 373 -6.61 -40.05 34.91
CA ARG A 373 -5.91 -41.21 34.30
C ARG A 373 -5.88 -42.41 35.25
N CYS A 374 -6.99 -42.67 35.94
CA CYS A 374 -7.11 -43.74 36.92
C CYS A 374 -8.41 -44.52 36.67
N ASP A 375 -8.34 -45.85 36.76
CA ASP A 375 -9.49 -46.74 36.53
C ASP A 375 -10.46 -46.69 37.72
N SER A 376 -11.77 -46.58 37.47
CA SER A 376 -12.79 -46.54 38.52
C SER A 376 -12.73 -47.73 39.49
N GLN A 377 -12.31 -48.93 39.04
CA GLN A 377 -12.19 -50.12 39.89
C GLN A 377 -11.10 -49.99 40.97
N GLN A 378 -10.09 -49.14 40.73
CA GLN A 378 -8.98 -48.90 41.66
C GLN A 378 -9.30 -47.79 42.67
N VAL A 379 -10.38 -47.03 42.44
CA VAL A 379 -10.74 -45.83 43.21
C VAL A 379 -11.99 -46.09 44.05
N ILE A 380 -13.01 -46.72 43.48
CA ILE A 380 -14.27 -47.00 44.16
C ILE A 380 -14.02 -47.92 45.37
N GLY A 381 -14.41 -47.46 46.56
CA GLY A 381 -14.29 -48.19 47.82
C GLY A 381 -12.86 -48.27 48.40
N GLN A 382 -11.85 -47.72 47.72
CA GLN A 382 -10.44 -47.85 48.11
C GLN A 382 -9.74 -46.51 48.38
N ARG A 383 -10.17 -45.40 47.74
CA ARG A 383 -9.53 -44.09 47.85
C ARG A 383 -10.52 -42.99 48.20
N THR A 384 -9.96 -41.93 48.79
CA THR A 384 -10.65 -40.66 49.04
C THR A 384 -10.20 -39.60 48.03
N PRO A 385 -11.01 -38.57 47.72
CA PRO A 385 -10.66 -37.54 46.74
C PRO A 385 -9.35 -36.78 47.02
N ILE A 386 -8.89 -36.74 48.27
CA ILE A 386 -7.62 -36.11 48.66
C ILE A 386 -6.40 -36.77 48.05
N ALA A 387 -6.48 -38.04 47.63
CA ALA A 387 -5.37 -38.75 46.99
C ALA A 387 -5.00 -38.15 45.62
N PHE A 388 -5.88 -37.34 45.04
CA PHE A 388 -5.69 -36.68 43.76
C PHE A 388 -5.38 -35.20 43.89
N ILE A 389 -5.27 -34.64 45.10
CA ILE A 389 -4.91 -33.23 45.32
C ILE A 389 -3.39 -33.13 45.52
N ALA A 390 -2.76 -32.11 44.94
CA ALA A 390 -1.34 -31.87 45.12
C ALA A 390 -0.98 -31.68 46.61
N PRO A 391 0.17 -32.20 47.08
CA PRO A 391 0.56 -32.09 48.50
C PRO A 391 0.63 -30.65 49.00
N ASP A 392 1.04 -29.72 48.13
CA ASP A 392 1.18 -28.30 48.45
C ASP A 392 -0.17 -27.65 48.77
N ASP A 393 -1.20 -27.96 47.98
CA ASP A 393 -2.56 -27.43 48.18
C ASP A 393 -3.24 -28.13 49.37
N LEU A 394 -3.03 -29.43 49.54
CA LEU A 394 -3.54 -30.16 50.70
C LEU A 394 -2.98 -29.57 52.00
N GLN A 395 -1.67 -29.30 52.06
CA GLN A 395 -1.03 -28.71 53.23
C GLN A 395 -1.56 -27.30 53.53
N ARG A 396 -1.79 -26.47 52.51
CA ARG A 396 -2.41 -25.14 52.69
C ARG A 396 -3.82 -25.27 53.26
N MET A 397 -4.60 -26.23 52.78
CA MET A 397 -5.97 -26.45 53.25
C MET A 397 -6.02 -26.95 54.69
N GLU A 398 -5.12 -27.86 55.08
CA GLU A 398 -4.99 -28.35 56.45
C GLU A 398 -4.58 -27.24 57.42
N GLN A 399 -3.65 -26.35 57.00
CA GLN A 399 -3.23 -25.20 57.80
C GLN A 399 -4.36 -24.17 57.99
N HIS A 400 -5.16 -23.90 56.96
CA HIS A 400 -6.25 -22.92 57.04
C HIS A 400 -7.48 -23.44 57.80
N SER A 401 -7.79 -24.74 57.68
CA SER A 401 -8.97 -25.33 58.28
C SER A 401 -8.75 -25.90 59.69
N GLY A 402 -7.50 -26.23 60.05
CA GLY A 402 -7.17 -26.96 61.28
C GLY A 402 -7.64 -28.42 61.30
N ALA A 403 -8.18 -28.92 60.18
CA ALA A 403 -8.61 -30.30 59.99
C ALA A 403 -7.63 -31.05 59.10
N LEU A 404 -7.56 -32.39 59.21
CA LEU A 404 -6.66 -33.24 58.42
C LEU A 404 -7.42 -33.99 57.31
N GLY A 405 -6.78 -34.17 56.16
CA GLY A 405 -7.29 -34.98 55.05
C GLY A 405 -8.61 -34.49 54.47
N PHE A 406 -9.58 -35.40 54.29
CA PHE A 406 -10.85 -35.09 53.63
C PHE A 406 -11.68 -34.04 54.38
N ALA A 407 -11.55 -33.96 55.71
CA ALA A 407 -12.20 -32.93 56.51
C ALA A 407 -11.70 -31.51 56.20
N ALA A 408 -10.43 -31.37 55.78
CA ALA A 408 -9.87 -30.10 55.34
C ALA A 408 -10.53 -29.61 54.03
N LEU A 409 -10.72 -30.52 53.06
CA LEU A 409 -11.43 -30.24 51.82
C LEU A 409 -12.88 -29.78 52.05
N LEU A 410 -13.57 -30.42 52.98
CA LEU A 410 -14.94 -30.04 53.34
C LEU A 410 -15.00 -28.69 54.05
N ALA A 411 -14.04 -28.39 54.92
CA ALA A 411 -13.96 -27.10 55.60
C ALA A 411 -13.70 -25.96 54.61
N SER A 412 -12.75 -26.14 53.70
CA SER A 412 -12.43 -25.15 52.65
C SER A 412 -13.60 -24.94 51.67
N ALA A 413 -14.32 -26.01 51.31
CA ALA A 413 -15.51 -25.89 50.46
C ALA A 413 -16.70 -25.19 51.15
N ARG A 414 -16.79 -25.24 52.48
CA ARG A 414 -17.84 -24.53 53.26
C ARG A 414 -17.52 -23.07 53.51
N SER A 415 -16.23 -22.70 53.54
CA SER A 415 -15.80 -21.31 53.72
C SER A 415 -15.94 -20.47 52.45
N CYS A 416 -15.93 -21.09 51.27
CA CYS A 416 -16.28 -20.42 50.03
C CYS A 416 -17.81 -20.37 49.91
N ASP A 417 -18.36 -19.19 49.62
CA ASP A 417 -19.78 -19.07 49.26
C ASP A 417 -20.12 -20.14 48.23
N ALA A 418 -21.24 -20.86 48.42
CA ALA A 418 -21.63 -22.09 47.72
C ALA A 418 -21.72 -21.97 46.17
N THR A 419 -21.37 -20.81 45.61
CA THR A 419 -21.38 -20.48 44.19
C THR A 419 -19.99 -20.44 43.54
N GLN A 420 -18.88 -20.42 44.29
CA GLN A 420 -17.53 -20.39 43.70
C GLN A 420 -16.77 -21.72 43.87
N PRO A 421 -16.29 -22.34 42.77
CA PRO A 421 -15.48 -23.55 42.83
C PRO A 421 -14.07 -23.24 43.34
N LEU A 422 -13.48 -24.17 44.07
CA LEU A 422 -12.10 -24.11 44.56
C LEU A 422 -11.13 -24.39 43.40
N GLU A 423 -10.18 -23.49 43.12
CA GLU A 423 -9.10 -23.78 42.17
C GLU A 423 -7.98 -24.54 42.88
N LEU A 424 -7.71 -25.77 42.44
CA LEU A 424 -6.72 -26.69 43.02
C LEU A 424 -5.84 -27.31 41.94
N GLU A 425 -4.59 -27.66 42.27
CA GLU A 425 -3.80 -28.57 41.45
C GLU A 425 -4.14 -30.02 41.79
N LEU A 426 -4.65 -30.76 40.80
CA LEU A 426 -4.86 -32.21 40.91
C LEU A 426 -3.64 -32.97 40.35
N CYS A 427 -3.30 -34.08 40.99
CA CYS A 427 -2.28 -35.02 40.54
C CYS A 427 -2.92 -36.19 39.80
N ARG A 428 -2.48 -36.43 38.56
CA ARG A 428 -2.82 -37.61 37.77
C ARG A 428 -2.08 -38.84 38.29
N ALA A 429 -2.55 -40.03 37.92
CA ALA A 429 -1.90 -41.29 38.29
C ALA A 429 -0.45 -41.45 37.75
N ASP A 430 -0.08 -40.71 36.70
CA ASP A 430 1.27 -40.66 36.12
C ASP A 430 2.19 -39.60 36.78
N GLY A 431 1.68 -38.88 37.79
CA GLY A 431 2.42 -37.83 38.50
C GLY A 431 2.34 -36.44 37.87
N ALA A 432 1.71 -36.28 36.70
CA ALA A 432 1.50 -34.96 36.10
C ALA A 432 0.47 -34.13 36.89
N ARG A 433 0.73 -32.83 37.04
CA ARG A 433 -0.18 -31.89 37.71
C ARG A 433 -1.13 -31.24 36.70
N LEU A 434 -2.38 -31.01 37.10
CA LEU A 434 -3.38 -30.32 36.29
C LEU A 434 -4.15 -29.30 37.16
N PRO A 435 -4.33 -28.05 36.71
CA PRO A 435 -5.19 -27.11 37.41
C PRO A 435 -6.67 -27.49 37.19
N ALA A 436 -7.42 -27.64 38.27
CA ALA A 436 -8.85 -27.97 38.24
C ALA A 436 -9.68 -27.02 39.10
N ALA A 437 -10.89 -26.71 38.64
CA ALA A 437 -11.91 -26.07 39.46
C ALA A 437 -12.77 -27.17 40.09
N VAL A 438 -12.75 -27.26 41.42
CA VAL A 438 -13.38 -28.31 42.23
C VAL A 438 -14.50 -27.72 43.07
N SER A 439 -15.72 -28.21 42.89
CA SER A 439 -16.86 -27.89 43.75
C SER A 439 -17.24 -29.11 44.58
N VAL A 440 -17.50 -28.91 45.87
CA VAL A 440 -17.92 -29.97 46.78
C VAL A 440 -19.25 -29.60 47.40
N SER A 441 -20.27 -30.43 47.18
CA SER A 441 -21.63 -30.22 47.69
C SER A 441 -22.03 -31.39 48.60
N PRO A 442 -22.60 -31.14 49.79
CA PRO A 442 -23.13 -32.21 50.63
C PRO A 442 -24.37 -32.84 49.98
N LEU A 443 -24.44 -34.17 49.98
CA LEU A 443 -25.66 -34.89 49.67
C LEU A 443 -26.44 -35.07 50.96
N VAL A 444 -27.63 -34.46 51.02
CA VAL A 444 -28.53 -34.59 52.17
C VAL A 444 -29.64 -35.58 51.83
N ASP A 445 -29.96 -36.45 52.78
CA ASP A 445 -31.15 -37.30 52.67
C ASP A 445 -32.40 -36.41 52.72
N ALA A 446 -33.33 -36.66 51.80
CA ALA A 446 -34.59 -35.93 51.69
C ALA A 446 -35.54 -36.21 52.86
N ALA A 447 -35.34 -37.31 53.60
CA ALA A 447 -36.18 -37.69 54.74
C ALA A 447 -35.75 -37.04 56.08
N ASP A 448 -34.46 -37.06 56.39
CA ASP A 448 -33.96 -36.76 57.75
C ASP A 448 -32.96 -35.58 57.80
N GLY A 449 -32.60 -35.00 56.65
CA GLY A 449 -31.63 -33.89 56.58
C GLY A 449 -30.18 -34.29 56.94
N HIS A 450 -29.92 -35.57 57.19
CA HIS A 450 -28.59 -36.09 57.44
C HIS A 450 -27.77 -36.12 56.15
N ILE A 451 -26.49 -35.72 56.26
CA ILE A 451 -25.54 -35.83 55.15
C ILE A 451 -25.27 -37.33 54.94
N THR A 452 -25.46 -37.82 53.72
CA THR A 452 -25.24 -39.22 53.31
C THR A 452 -23.95 -39.41 52.52
N GLY A 453 -23.38 -38.30 52.06
CA GLY A 453 -22.15 -38.28 51.28
C GLY A 453 -21.84 -36.90 50.74
N TYR A 454 -20.87 -36.84 49.84
CA TYR A 454 -20.49 -35.60 49.16
C TYR A 454 -20.42 -35.82 47.65
N LEU A 455 -20.87 -34.83 46.90
CA LEU A 455 -20.72 -34.75 45.45
C LEU A 455 -19.55 -33.81 45.15
N VAL A 456 -18.51 -34.33 44.53
CA VAL A 456 -17.35 -33.57 44.06
C VAL A 456 -17.43 -33.48 42.53
N ILE A 457 -17.47 -32.25 42.02
CA ILE A 457 -17.41 -31.98 40.57
C ILE A 457 -16.11 -31.25 40.29
N ALA A 458 -15.28 -31.80 39.40
CA ALA A 458 -14.02 -31.19 38.98
C ALA A 458 -14.01 -30.91 37.47
N ALA A 459 -13.57 -29.71 37.10
CA ALA A 459 -13.40 -29.27 35.73
C ALA A 459 -11.92 -28.96 35.45
N ASP A 460 -11.37 -29.48 34.35
CA ASP A 460 -10.01 -29.14 33.90
C ASP A 460 -10.03 -27.70 33.36
N ILE A 461 -9.25 -26.82 33.99
CA ILE A 461 -9.18 -25.40 33.64
C ILE A 461 -7.86 -25.04 32.93
N THR A 462 -7.09 -26.03 32.46
CA THR A 462 -5.81 -25.83 31.78
C THR A 462 -5.95 -24.89 30.57
N HIS A 463 -6.91 -25.15 29.69
CA HIS A 463 -7.16 -24.31 28.52
C HIS A 463 -7.63 -22.90 28.91
N ARG A 464 -8.43 -22.79 29.98
CA ARG A 464 -8.89 -21.49 30.50
C ARG A 464 -7.71 -20.67 31.03
N LYS A 465 -6.86 -21.25 31.89
CA LYS A 465 -5.66 -20.58 32.43
C LYS A 465 -4.66 -20.22 31.32
N ALA A 466 -4.46 -21.08 30.33
CA ALA A 466 -3.61 -20.80 29.18
C ALA A 466 -4.18 -19.65 28.31
N ALA A 467 -5.49 -19.62 28.10
CA ALA A 467 -6.16 -18.54 27.38
C ALA A 467 -6.10 -17.22 28.16
N GLU A 468 -6.38 -17.23 29.47
CA GLU A 468 -6.25 -16.07 30.37
C GLU A 468 -4.82 -15.52 30.35
N SER A 469 -3.80 -16.37 30.50
CA SER A 469 -2.39 -15.98 30.43
C SER A 469 -2.04 -15.39 29.06
N ARG A 470 -2.53 -15.98 27.96
CA ARG A 470 -2.30 -15.47 26.61
C ARG A 470 -3.01 -14.14 26.37
N ILE A 471 -4.22 -13.95 26.90
CA ILE A 471 -4.95 -12.68 26.83
C ILE A 471 -4.19 -11.59 27.60
N LEU A 472 -3.72 -11.90 28.80
CA LEU A 472 -2.89 -10.98 29.60
C LEU A 472 -1.60 -10.63 28.86
N HIS A 473 -0.95 -11.62 28.24
CA HIS A 473 0.26 -11.39 27.44
C HIS A 473 -0.03 -10.47 26.25
N LEU A 474 -1.10 -10.72 25.48
CA LEU A 474 -1.49 -9.88 24.33
C LEU A 474 -1.94 -8.47 24.73
N ALA A 475 -2.47 -8.30 25.94
CA ALA A 475 -2.85 -6.98 26.46
C ALA A 475 -1.62 -6.10 26.73
N HIS A 476 -0.46 -6.69 27.02
CA HIS A 476 0.73 -5.98 27.48
C HIS A 476 1.96 -6.07 26.55
N PHE A 477 2.02 -7.04 25.64
CA PHE A 477 3.18 -7.28 24.77
C PHE A 477 2.79 -7.28 23.28
N ASP A 478 3.73 -6.86 22.43
CA ASP A 478 3.63 -6.95 20.97
C ASP A 478 3.78 -8.40 20.51
N PRO A 479 2.82 -8.95 19.74
CA PRO A 479 2.82 -10.37 19.38
C PRO A 479 3.94 -10.76 18.40
N LEU A 480 4.58 -9.80 17.72
CA LEU A 480 5.66 -10.10 16.77
C LEU A 480 7.02 -10.12 17.47
N THR A 481 7.31 -9.12 18.30
CA THR A 481 8.63 -8.91 18.89
C THR A 481 8.75 -9.33 20.35
N ASP A 482 7.63 -9.60 21.01
CA ASP A 482 7.56 -9.92 22.45
C ASP A 482 8.11 -8.79 23.34
N LEU A 483 8.17 -7.56 22.80
CA LEU A 483 8.45 -6.35 23.56
C LEU A 483 7.16 -5.80 24.16
N PRO A 484 7.22 -5.05 25.28
CA PRO A 484 6.13 -4.21 25.75
C PRO A 484 5.43 -3.47 24.61
N ASN A 485 4.11 -3.52 24.60
CA ASN A 485 3.29 -2.73 23.68
C ASN A 485 3.08 -1.31 24.24
N ARG A 486 2.36 -0.49 23.48
CA ARG A 486 2.03 0.90 23.88
C ARG A 486 1.40 1.00 25.28
N SER A 487 0.50 0.09 25.65
CA SER A 487 -0.20 0.12 26.92
C SER A 487 0.75 -0.15 28.10
N LEU A 488 1.60 -1.18 27.99
CA LEU A 488 2.56 -1.51 29.04
C LEU A 488 3.69 -0.46 29.13
N LEU A 489 4.14 0.08 27.99
CA LEU A 489 5.11 1.17 27.97
C LEU A 489 4.60 2.37 28.76
N HIS A 490 3.36 2.80 28.51
CA HIS A 490 2.79 3.99 29.13
C HIS A 490 2.68 3.81 30.65
N ALA A 491 2.16 2.66 31.10
CA ALA A 491 2.10 2.32 32.52
C ALA A 491 3.48 2.33 33.20
N ARG A 492 4.50 1.73 32.56
CA ARG A 492 5.88 1.73 33.09
C ARG A 492 6.52 3.12 33.09
N LEU A 493 6.24 3.93 32.07
CA LEU A 493 6.76 5.28 31.98
C LEU A 493 6.14 6.18 33.07
N GLU A 494 4.84 6.05 33.34
CA GLU A 494 4.18 6.74 34.46
C GLU A 494 4.81 6.35 35.81
N GLU A 495 4.99 5.04 36.07
CA GLU A 495 5.65 4.55 37.28
C GLU A 495 7.10 5.07 37.42
N ALA A 496 7.84 5.08 36.31
CA ALA A 496 9.21 5.58 36.28
C ALA A 496 9.27 7.11 36.49
N LEU A 497 8.28 7.87 35.98
CA LEU A 497 8.16 9.31 36.22
C LEU A 497 7.83 9.63 37.68
N ASP A 498 6.93 8.88 38.31
CA ASP A 498 6.60 9.02 39.74
C ASP A 498 7.83 8.75 40.62
N THR A 499 8.60 7.72 40.27
CA THR A 499 9.86 7.38 40.92
C THR A 499 10.91 8.49 40.73
N ALA A 500 11.09 8.95 39.49
CA ALA A 500 12.01 10.03 39.12
C ALA A 500 11.67 11.35 39.83
N ALA A 501 10.38 11.68 39.96
CA ALA A 501 9.89 12.84 40.71
C ALA A 501 10.22 12.73 42.20
N THR A 502 10.05 11.54 42.79
CA THR A 502 10.35 11.29 44.21
C THR A 502 11.85 11.33 44.50
N CYS A 503 12.66 10.70 43.66
CA CYS A 503 14.12 10.60 43.81
C CYS A 503 14.89 11.80 43.23
N LYS A 504 14.21 12.73 42.56
CA LYS A 504 14.80 13.88 41.82
C LYS A 504 15.88 13.46 40.82
N GLN A 505 15.63 12.37 40.12
CA GLN A 505 16.54 11.85 39.09
C GLN A 505 15.98 12.14 37.70
N PRO A 506 16.85 12.46 36.71
CA PRO A 506 16.39 12.60 35.34
C PRO A 506 16.04 11.23 34.73
N LEU A 507 15.14 11.26 33.75
CA LEU A 507 14.71 10.09 32.99
C LEU A 507 14.77 10.44 31.50
N GLY A 508 15.24 9.50 30.67
CA GLY A 508 15.32 9.68 29.21
C GLY A 508 14.24 8.90 28.47
N VAL A 509 13.62 9.51 27.46
CA VAL A 509 12.74 8.84 26.50
C VAL A 509 13.35 8.98 25.12
N LEU A 510 13.67 7.86 24.48
CA LEU A 510 14.18 7.79 23.13
C LEU A 510 13.08 7.25 22.22
N PHE A 511 12.75 7.98 21.16
CA PHE A 511 11.84 7.56 20.10
C PHE A 511 12.67 7.18 18.88
N LEU A 512 12.43 6.00 18.31
CA LEU A 512 13.25 5.44 17.25
C LEU A 512 12.37 4.99 16.09
N ASP A 513 12.84 5.26 14.87
CA ASP A 513 12.23 4.80 13.62
C ASP A 513 13.30 4.17 12.72
N LEU A 514 12.96 3.06 12.06
CA LEU A 514 13.88 2.38 11.15
C LEU A 514 13.82 2.99 9.74
N ASP A 515 14.91 3.63 9.34
CA ASP A 515 14.99 4.31 8.05
C ASP A 515 14.76 3.34 6.89
N ARG A 516 13.89 3.75 5.96
CA ARG A 516 13.60 3.01 4.72
C ARG A 516 13.08 1.58 4.97
N PHE A 517 12.52 1.27 6.14
CA PHE A 517 11.92 -0.05 6.41
C PHE A 517 10.85 -0.43 5.37
N LYS A 518 10.08 0.54 4.89
CA LYS A 518 9.12 0.35 3.80
C LYS A 518 9.76 -0.24 2.54
N TYR A 519 10.96 0.20 2.16
CA TYR A 519 11.67 -0.34 1.00
C TYR A 519 11.99 -1.84 1.17
N VAL A 520 12.30 -2.28 2.39
CA VAL A 520 12.51 -3.71 2.69
C VAL A 520 11.21 -4.50 2.51
N ASN A 521 10.09 -3.98 2.99
CA ASN A 521 8.78 -4.62 2.78
C ASN A 521 8.38 -4.68 1.31
N ASP A 522 8.57 -3.58 0.57
CA ASP A 522 8.17 -3.50 -0.84
C ASP A 522 9.07 -4.37 -1.73
N SER A 523 10.37 -4.51 -1.37
CA SER A 523 11.35 -5.28 -2.16
C SER A 523 11.37 -6.78 -1.84
N LEU A 524 11.21 -7.15 -0.56
CA LEU A 524 11.41 -8.54 -0.08
C LEU A 524 10.16 -9.16 0.58
N GLY A 525 9.07 -8.39 0.67
CA GLY A 525 7.80 -8.79 1.25
C GLY A 525 7.74 -8.67 2.78
N HIS A 526 6.52 -8.59 3.31
CA HIS A 526 6.26 -8.39 4.74
C HIS A 526 6.90 -9.44 5.66
N GLN A 527 7.04 -10.69 5.21
CA GLN A 527 7.68 -11.72 6.04
C GLN A 527 9.17 -11.46 6.28
N ALA A 528 9.86 -10.75 5.37
CA ALA A 528 11.25 -10.33 5.57
C ALA A 528 11.30 -9.15 6.54
N GLY A 529 10.38 -8.19 6.41
CA GLY A 529 10.23 -7.11 7.38
C GLY A 529 9.95 -7.60 8.80
N ASP A 530 9.07 -8.60 8.96
CA ASP A 530 8.76 -9.21 10.25
C ASP A 530 9.98 -9.87 10.91
N ALA A 531 10.80 -10.57 10.12
CA ALA A 531 12.02 -11.19 10.59
C ALA A 531 13.10 -10.16 10.95
N LEU A 532 13.19 -9.07 10.19
CA LEU A 532 14.04 -7.93 10.49
C LEU A 532 13.64 -7.26 11.82
N LEU A 533 12.36 -6.99 12.03
CA LEU A 533 11.85 -6.39 13.28
C LEU A 533 12.16 -7.26 14.50
N LYS A 534 12.06 -8.59 14.38
CA LYS A 534 12.48 -9.53 15.43
C LYS A 534 13.98 -9.44 15.72
N ALA A 535 14.81 -9.36 14.67
CA ALA A 535 16.26 -9.24 14.83
C ALA A 535 16.67 -7.91 15.46
N VAL A 536 16.03 -6.81 15.05
CA VAL A 536 16.18 -5.46 15.64
C VAL A 536 15.82 -5.48 17.13
N SER A 537 14.68 -6.08 17.47
CA SER A 537 14.22 -6.21 18.86
C SER A 537 15.21 -7.00 19.73
N GLY A 538 15.83 -8.04 19.16
CA GLY A 538 16.90 -8.79 19.82
C GLY A 538 18.13 -7.92 20.11
N ARG A 539 18.53 -7.03 19.18
CA ARG A 539 19.66 -6.13 19.40
C ARG A 539 19.37 -5.07 20.47
N PHE A 540 18.17 -4.49 20.48
CA PHE A 540 17.81 -3.49 21.50
C PHE A 540 17.98 -4.00 22.92
N ARG A 541 17.60 -5.26 23.20
CA ARG A 541 17.77 -5.88 24.52
C ARG A 541 19.24 -5.97 24.97
N HIS A 542 20.20 -5.92 24.06
CA HIS A 542 21.64 -5.92 24.37
C HIS A 542 22.23 -4.50 24.46
N CYS A 543 21.53 -3.48 23.97
CA CYS A 543 21.98 -2.09 24.01
C CYS A 543 21.67 -1.40 25.35
N VAL A 544 20.60 -1.85 26.03
CA VAL A 544 20.04 -1.22 27.24
C VAL A 544 20.20 -2.11 28.48
N ARG A 545 20.03 -1.51 29.67
CA ARG A 545 20.11 -2.23 30.96
C ARG A 545 18.78 -2.94 31.26
N GLU A 546 18.77 -3.87 32.21
CA GLU A 546 17.56 -4.62 32.59
C GLU A 546 16.46 -3.72 33.20
N GLN A 547 16.86 -2.62 33.84
CA GLN A 547 15.97 -1.59 34.38
C GLN A 547 15.39 -0.63 33.31
N ASP A 548 15.96 -0.63 32.10
CA ASP A 548 15.47 0.18 30.99
C ASP A 548 14.33 -0.57 30.28
N THR A 549 13.37 0.16 29.73
CA THR A 549 12.23 -0.44 29.03
C THR A 549 12.34 -0.19 27.54
N VAL A 550 12.37 -1.25 26.74
CA VAL A 550 12.23 -1.18 25.27
C VAL A 550 10.81 -1.60 24.90
N ALA A 551 10.11 -0.79 24.12
CA ALA A 551 8.76 -1.06 23.65
C ALA A 551 8.65 -0.86 22.15
N ARG A 552 7.67 -1.52 21.53
CA ARG A 552 7.32 -1.31 20.13
C ARG A 552 5.95 -0.64 20.05
N MET A 553 5.87 0.48 19.35
CA MET A 553 4.63 1.28 19.23
C MET A 553 3.74 0.79 18.09
N GLY A 554 4.35 0.24 17.04
CA GLY A 554 3.70 -0.27 15.84
C GLY A 554 4.61 -0.07 14.64
N GLY A 555 4.41 -0.83 13.55
CA GLY A 555 5.24 -0.69 12.35
C GLY A 555 6.74 -0.88 12.64
N ASP A 556 7.52 0.14 12.30
CA ASP A 556 8.96 0.30 12.46
C ASP A 556 9.36 1.20 13.65
N GLU A 557 8.41 1.60 14.50
CA GLU A 557 8.64 2.52 15.61
C GLU A 557 8.90 1.81 16.94
N PHE A 558 9.95 2.23 17.63
CA PHE A 558 10.35 1.73 18.95
C PHE A 558 10.54 2.88 19.93
N ILE A 559 10.30 2.63 21.22
CA ILE A 559 10.58 3.58 22.29
C ILE A 559 11.47 2.89 23.32
N VAL A 560 12.51 3.61 23.76
CA VAL A 560 13.37 3.20 24.87
C VAL A 560 13.22 4.21 26.01
N VAL A 561 12.92 3.72 27.20
CA VAL A 561 12.87 4.51 28.45
C VAL A 561 14.11 4.17 29.27
N LEU A 562 14.93 5.19 29.53
CA LEU A 562 16.14 5.12 30.33
C LEU A 562 15.83 5.63 31.74
N SER A 563 15.75 4.71 32.67
CA SER A 563 15.52 5.01 34.09
C SER A 563 16.84 5.41 34.76
N GLU A 564 16.79 6.26 35.78
CA GLU A 564 17.97 6.68 36.56
C GLU A 564 19.07 7.30 35.69
N LEU A 565 18.72 8.26 34.84
CA LEU A 565 19.67 8.88 33.92
C LEU A 565 20.69 9.74 34.70
N GLU A 566 21.98 9.60 34.40
CA GLU A 566 23.04 10.43 35.01
C GLU A 566 23.17 11.82 34.34
N GLY A 567 22.50 12.03 33.20
CA GLY A 567 22.47 13.30 32.46
C GLY A 567 22.40 13.11 30.94
N ARG A 568 22.41 14.23 30.19
CA ARG A 568 22.29 14.21 28.72
C ARG A 568 23.39 13.39 28.03
N ALA A 569 24.62 13.40 28.57
CA ALA A 569 25.74 12.63 28.03
C ALA A 569 25.49 11.10 28.08
N HIS A 570 24.89 10.60 29.17
CA HIS A 570 24.55 9.18 29.28
C HIS A 570 23.48 8.77 28.26
N ALA A 571 22.47 9.61 28.04
CA ALA A 571 21.46 9.36 26.99
C ALA A 571 22.08 9.35 25.59
N ALA A 572 23.02 10.27 25.30
CA ALA A 572 23.74 10.31 24.04
C ALA A 572 24.60 9.04 23.82
N GLU A 573 25.26 8.55 24.88
CA GLU A 573 26.05 7.32 24.81
C GLU A 573 25.17 6.10 24.47
N VAL A 574 24.02 5.97 25.12
CA VAL A 574 23.08 4.87 24.84
C VAL A 574 22.50 4.99 23.42
N ALA A 575 22.14 6.20 22.98
CA ALA A 575 21.67 6.44 21.62
C ALA A 575 22.75 6.09 20.57
N GLY A 576 24.00 6.52 20.78
CA GLY A 576 25.13 6.17 19.90
C GLY A 576 25.37 4.66 19.84
N ARG A 577 25.32 3.98 20.98
CA ARG A 577 25.42 2.51 21.05
C ARG A 577 24.32 1.80 20.27
N ILE A 578 23.09 2.33 20.31
CA ILE A 578 21.97 1.83 19.52
C ILE A 578 22.21 2.04 18.02
N VAL A 579 22.64 3.23 17.61
CA VAL A 579 22.96 3.56 16.21
C VAL A 579 24.02 2.59 15.67
N GLU A 580 25.11 2.40 16.41
CA GLU A 580 26.18 1.46 16.04
C GLU A 580 25.68 0.01 15.95
N ALA A 581 24.90 -0.43 16.93
CA ALA A 581 24.36 -1.78 16.97
C ALA A 581 23.42 -2.06 15.79
N LEU A 582 22.63 -1.07 15.34
CA LEU A 582 21.72 -1.24 14.21
C LEU A 582 22.42 -1.10 12.86
N ASN A 583 23.50 -0.31 12.77
CA ASN A 583 24.33 -0.20 11.56
C ASN A 583 25.03 -1.50 11.15
N ALA A 584 25.21 -2.45 12.07
CA ALA A 584 25.71 -3.78 11.72
C ALA A 584 24.72 -4.52 10.79
N PRO A 585 25.17 -5.26 9.75
CA PRO A 585 24.24 -5.94 8.85
C PRO A 585 23.40 -7.02 9.56
N PHE A 586 22.16 -7.19 9.14
CA PHE A 586 21.24 -8.24 9.59
C PHE A 586 21.18 -9.37 8.57
N ASP A 587 21.30 -10.62 9.03
CA ASP A 587 21.01 -11.79 8.20
C ASP A 587 19.54 -12.18 8.33
N VAL A 588 18.76 -11.87 7.30
CA VAL A 588 17.31 -12.09 7.26
C VAL A 588 16.99 -12.99 6.08
N LYS A 589 16.59 -14.23 6.35
CA LYS A 589 16.21 -15.24 5.34
C LYS A 589 17.26 -15.44 4.23
N GLY A 590 18.56 -15.35 4.55
CA GLY A 590 19.65 -15.51 3.59
C GLY A 590 20.04 -14.24 2.83
N HIS A 591 19.41 -13.10 3.14
CA HIS A 591 19.82 -11.78 2.66
C HIS A 591 20.52 -11.00 3.77
N ARG A 592 21.59 -10.30 3.39
CA ARG A 592 22.32 -9.40 4.29
C ARG A 592 21.81 -7.98 4.10
N LEU A 593 21.05 -7.49 5.07
CA LEU A 593 20.37 -6.18 5.02
C LEU A 593 21.04 -5.20 5.97
N THR A 594 21.17 -3.94 5.55
CA THR A 594 21.62 -2.86 6.42
C THR A 594 20.46 -1.89 6.61
N VAL A 595 20.14 -1.58 7.86
CA VAL A 595 19.05 -0.67 8.24
C VAL A 595 19.60 0.28 9.29
N THR A 596 19.26 1.56 9.15
CA THR A 596 19.73 2.61 10.04
C THR A 596 18.58 3.15 10.89
N PRO A 597 18.83 3.59 12.14
CA PRO A 597 17.80 4.22 12.95
C PRO A 597 17.90 5.75 12.88
N SER A 598 16.74 6.41 12.89
CA SER A 598 16.64 7.81 13.31
C SER A 598 16.10 7.88 14.73
N ILE A 599 16.81 8.60 15.62
CA ILE A 599 16.52 8.61 17.06
C ILE A 599 16.26 10.04 17.55
N GLY A 600 15.21 10.22 18.35
CA GLY A 600 14.89 11.46 19.05
C GLY A 600 14.89 11.25 20.55
N ILE A 601 15.44 12.19 21.31
CA ILE A 601 15.66 12.05 22.75
C ILE A 601 14.98 13.19 23.51
N ALA A 602 14.08 12.89 24.44
CA ALA A 602 13.52 13.85 25.40
C ALA A 602 13.90 13.46 26.83
N ILE A 603 14.22 14.45 27.68
CA ILE A 603 14.68 14.24 29.05
C ILE A 603 13.72 14.88 30.05
N TYR A 604 13.22 14.08 30.99
CA TYR A 604 12.53 14.58 32.18
C TYR A 604 13.55 15.15 33.19
N PRO A 605 13.25 16.27 33.87
CA PRO A 605 12.05 17.11 33.72
C PRO A 605 12.19 18.24 32.70
N GLU A 606 13.35 18.41 32.06
CA GLU A 606 13.68 19.56 31.21
C GLU A 606 12.75 19.70 30.00
N ASP A 607 12.46 18.58 29.34
CA ASP A 607 11.70 18.51 28.11
C ASP A 607 10.22 18.19 28.34
N GLY A 608 9.80 17.81 29.55
CA GLY A 608 8.39 17.55 29.85
C GLY A 608 8.18 16.86 31.20
N ASP A 609 6.98 16.98 31.76
CA ASP A 609 6.59 16.46 33.09
C ASP A 609 5.57 15.31 33.02
N LYS A 610 5.14 14.93 31.81
CA LYS A 610 4.15 13.87 31.57
C LYS A 610 4.62 12.91 30.49
N ALA A 611 4.22 11.64 30.61
CA ALA A 611 4.54 10.56 29.68
C ALA A 611 4.23 10.95 28.22
N ASP A 612 2.99 11.36 27.93
CA ASP A 612 2.56 11.74 26.57
C ASP A 612 3.37 12.91 26.00
N LEU A 613 3.75 13.87 26.85
CA LEU A 613 4.50 15.05 26.43
C LEU A 613 5.95 14.69 26.08
N LEU A 614 6.60 13.86 26.89
CA LEU A 614 7.95 13.37 26.64
C LEU A 614 8.01 12.52 25.38
N ILE A 615 7.04 11.60 25.18
CA ILE A 615 6.94 10.79 23.96
C ILE A 615 6.78 11.70 22.74
N LYS A 616 5.88 12.70 22.80
CA LYS A 616 5.65 13.65 21.71
C LYS A 616 6.91 14.48 21.38
N HIS A 617 7.65 14.89 22.39
CA HIS A 617 8.89 15.66 22.19
C HIS A 617 10.03 14.80 21.66
N ALA A 618 10.14 13.55 22.10
CA ALA A 618 11.09 12.59 21.55
C ALA A 618 10.76 12.28 20.07
N ASP A 619 9.49 12.12 19.71
CA ASP A 619 9.04 11.96 18.32
C ASP A 619 9.43 13.17 17.45
N ALA A 620 9.16 14.40 17.92
CA ALA A 620 9.57 15.61 17.20
C ALA A 620 11.09 15.70 16.97
N ALA A 621 11.89 15.28 17.95
CA ALA A 621 13.35 15.23 17.82
C ALA A 621 13.80 14.13 16.83
N MET A 622 13.12 12.98 16.81
CA MET A 622 13.41 11.87 15.89
C MET A 622 13.14 12.30 14.45
N TYR A 623 12.07 13.05 14.23
CA TYR A 623 11.76 13.61 12.93
C TYR A 623 12.87 14.58 12.45
N HIS A 624 13.36 15.43 13.34
CA HIS A 624 14.50 16.30 13.03
C HIS A 624 15.78 15.49 12.72
N ALA A 625 16.00 14.36 13.38
CA ALA A 625 17.08 13.43 13.03
C ALA A 625 16.97 12.92 11.58
N LYS A 626 15.74 12.66 11.11
CA LYS A 626 15.48 12.29 9.71
C LYS A 626 15.81 13.42 8.73
N GLU A 627 15.49 14.66 9.07
CA GLU A 627 15.79 15.84 8.24
C GLU A 627 17.29 16.13 8.17
N GLN A 628 18.04 15.88 9.24
CA GLN A 628 19.51 16.04 9.28
C GLN A 628 20.30 14.90 8.62
N GLY A 629 19.67 14.12 7.74
CA GLY A 629 20.36 13.09 6.95
C GLY A 629 20.18 11.66 7.44
N ARG A 630 19.28 11.41 8.41
CA ARG A 630 18.99 10.06 8.97
C ARG A 630 20.21 9.42 9.64
N ASN A 631 20.09 8.18 10.13
CA ASN A 631 21.18 7.45 10.81
C ASN A 631 21.90 8.25 11.91
N ASN A 632 21.14 9.02 12.69
CA ASN A 632 21.67 9.86 13.75
C ASN A 632 20.68 9.97 14.91
N PHE A 633 21.08 10.65 15.98
CA PHE A 633 20.21 10.98 17.10
C PHE A 633 20.18 12.48 17.35
N GLN A 634 19.02 12.98 17.78
CA GLN A 634 18.83 14.39 18.13
C GLN A 634 18.13 14.52 19.48
N PHE A 635 18.57 15.48 20.28
CA PHE A 635 17.84 15.85 21.48
C PHE A 635 16.65 16.72 21.14
N TYR A 636 15.60 16.67 21.94
CA TYR A 636 14.52 17.61 21.84
C TYR A 636 15.00 19.02 22.22
N GLU A 637 14.62 19.97 21.39
CA GLU A 637 14.71 21.38 21.65
C GLU A 637 13.33 22.00 21.39
N ARG A 638 12.96 23.02 22.15
CA ARG A 638 11.63 23.66 22.02
C ARG A 638 11.28 24.15 20.61
N ARG A 639 12.29 24.43 19.76
CA ARG A 639 12.09 24.78 18.33
C ARG A 639 11.55 23.63 17.47
N PHE A 640 11.58 22.37 17.94
CA PHE A 640 11.11 21.22 17.17
C PHE A 640 9.61 20.93 17.34
N SER A 641 8.99 21.24 18.49
CA SER A 641 7.53 21.08 18.66
C SER A 641 6.72 22.03 17.76
N THR A 642 7.34 23.13 17.33
CA THR A 642 6.79 24.01 16.29
C THR A 642 6.88 23.43 14.88
N SER A 643 7.82 22.51 14.56
CA SER A 643 8.08 22.11 13.17
C SER A 643 7.03 21.18 12.57
N VAL A 644 6.47 20.21 13.31
CA VAL A 644 5.46 19.28 12.77
C VAL A 644 4.12 19.99 12.49
N SER A 645 3.65 20.83 13.42
CA SER A 645 2.47 21.68 13.20
C SER A 645 2.75 22.77 12.15
N ALA A 646 3.94 23.37 12.15
CA ALA A 646 4.33 24.35 11.14
C ALA A 646 4.39 23.72 9.75
N ARG A 647 4.80 22.46 9.62
CA ARG A 647 4.89 21.75 8.34
C ARG A 647 3.52 21.43 7.77
N LEU A 648 2.59 20.91 8.56
CA LEU A 648 1.19 20.73 8.12
C LEU A 648 0.53 22.07 7.76
N ASN A 649 0.82 23.13 8.54
CA ASN A 649 0.36 24.48 8.20
C ASN A 649 1.04 25.00 6.91
N LEU A 650 2.32 24.71 6.70
CA LEU A 650 3.07 25.13 5.50
C LEU A 650 2.56 24.39 4.26
N GLU A 651 2.31 23.09 4.35
CA GLU A 651 1.72 22.30 3.26
C GLU A 651 0.33 22.81 2.88
N ASN A 652 -0.53 23.04 3.88
CA ASN A 652 -1.87 23.61 3.64
C ASN A 652 -1.80 25.00 3.01
N ARG A 653 -0.82 25.82 3.41
CA ARG A 653 -0.60 27.14 2.81
C ARG A 653 -0.05 27.03 1.39
N LEU A 654 0.90 26.14 1.11
CA LEU A 654 1.44 25.89 -0.22
C LEU A 654 0.35 25.47 -1.21
N ARG A 655 -0.58 24.60 -0.78
CA ARG A 655 -1.72 24.18 -1.60
C ARG A 655 -2.60 25.37 -1.98
N ARG A 656 -2.91 26.24 -1.01
CA ARG A 656 -3.71 27.47 -1.25
C ARG A 656 -2.95 28.49 -2.09
N ALA A 657 -1.64 28.62 -1.88
CA ALA A 657 -0.78 29.53 -2.63
C ALA A 657 -0.77 29.21 -4.12
N LEU A 658 -0.76 27.91 -4.47
CA LEU A 658 -0.83 27.46 -5.85
C LEU A 658 -2.19 27.81 -6.49
N GLU A 659 -3.28 27.61 -5.77
CA GLU A 659 -4.64 27.96 -6.24
C GLU A 659 -4.86 29.48 -6.38
N ARG A 660 -4.17 30.28 -5.56
CA ARG A 660 -4.32 31.74 -5.49
C ARG A 660 -3.31 32.52 -6.33
N GLY A 661 -2.35 31.84 -6.96
CA GLY A 661 -1.30 32.49 -7.74
C GLY A 661 -0.36 33.34 -6.89
N GLU A 662 0.03 32.85 -5.71
CA GLU A 662 0.93 33.53 -4.76
C GLU A 662 2.43 33.30 -5.06
N PHE A 663 2.74 32.61 -6.16
CA PHE A 663 4.11 32.36 -6.62
C PHE A 663 4.54 33.35 -7.71
N GLU A 664 5.82 33.71 -7.70
CA GLU A 664 6.45 34.56 -8.71
C GLU A 664 7.81 33.96 -9.11
N LEU A 665 8.25 34.24 -10.35
CA LEU A 665 9.59 33.90 -10.81
C LEU A 665 10.49 35.13 -10.80
N TYR A 666 11.63 34.98 -10.15
CA TYR A 666 12.75 35.90 -10.26
C TYR A 666 13.76 35.32 -11.24
N TYR A 667 14.53 36.17 -11.90
CA TYR A 667 15.45 35.77 -12.94
C TYR A 667 16.83 36.31 -12.64
N GLN A 668 17.85 35.46 -12.72
CA GLN A 668 19.24 35.85 -12.50
C GLN A 668 20.05 35.70 -13.80
N PRO A 669 20.76 36.74 -14.26
CA PRO A 669 21.59 36.66 -15.47
C PRO A 669 22.81 35.75 -15.30
N GLN A 670 23.08 34.96 -16.34
CA GLN A 670 24.31 34.21 -16.54
C GLN A 670 25.18 34.95 -17.56
N VAL A 671 26.46 35.16 -17.25
CA VAL A 671 27.33 36.08 -17.99
C VAL A 671 28.58 35.37 -18.46
N GLU A 672 29.02 35.67 -19.69
CA GLU A 672 30.31 35.24 -20.20
C GLU A 672 31.47 35.91 -19.45
N THR A 673 32.43 35.12 -18.98
CA THR A 673 33.58 35.59 -18.20
C THR A 673 34.50 36.55 -18.97
N THR A 674 34.59 36.39 -20.30
CA THR A 674 35.51 37.16 -21.16
C THR A 674 34.86 38.41 -21.76
N GLY A 675 33.69 38.29 -22.40
CA GLY A 675 33.03 39.38 -23.12
C GLY A 675 31.94 40.10 -22.33
N GLY A 676 31.54 39.60 -21.16
CA GLY A 676 30.51 40.23 -20.33
C GLY A 676 29.10 40.19 -20.94
N ALA A 677 28.90 39.41 -22.01
CA ALA A 677 27.60 39.23 -22.65
C ALA A 677 26.71 38.31 -21.80
N PHE A 678 25.39 38.54 -21.85
CA PHE A 678 24.43 37.60 -21.26
C PHE A 678 24.31 36.37 -22.14
N ILE A 679 24.49 35.21 -21.53
CA ILE A 679 24.47 33.91 -22.20
C ILE A 679 23.32 33.01 -21.75
N GLY A 680 22.61 33.41 -20.68
CA GLY A 680 21.51 32.67 -20.11
C GLY A 680 20.82 33.44 -18.98
N LEU A 681 19.69 32.91 -18.52
CA LEU A 681 18.97 33.39 -17.34
C LEU A 681 18.52 32.18 -16.53
N GLU A 682 18.69 32.19 -15.22
CA GLU A 682 18.10 31.17 -14.35
C GLU A 682 16.77 31.66 -13.78
N ALA A 683 15.74 30.82 -13.85
CA ALA A 683 14.43 31.08 -13.26
C ALA A 683 14.35 30.52 -11.84
N LEU A 684 14.22 31.43 -10.87
CA LEU A 684 14.25 31.14 -9.44
C LEU A 684 12.87 31.39 -8.83
N LEU A 685 12.27 30.33 -8.31
CA LEU A 685 10.94 30.37 -7.70
C LEU A 685 10.95 31.22 -6.42
N ARG A 686 9.92 32.05 -6.25
CA ARG A 686 9.65 32.85 -5.05
C ARG A 686 8.20 32.67 -4.63
N TRP A 687 7.98 32.63 -3.32
CA TRP A 687 6.64 32.53 -2.74
C TRP A 687 6.35 33.74 -1.87
N HIS A 688 5.28 34.47 -2.22
CA HIS A 688 4.75 35.57 -1.43
C HIS A 688 3.60 35.09 -0.56
N ASP A 689 3.91 34.71 0.68
CA ASP A 689 2.88 34.37 1.67
C ASP A 689 2.25 35.66 2.21
N PRO A 690 0.91 35.82 2.19
CA PRO A 690 0.24 37.03 2.67
C PRO A 690 0.50 37.38 4.14
N GLU A 691 0.85 36.38 4.96
CA GLU A 691 1.09 36.55 6.40
C GLU A 691 2.58 36.75 6.72
N HIS A 692 3.48 36.11 5.98
CA HIS A 692 4.92 36.03 6.28
C HIS A 692 5.80 36.74 5.25
N GLY A 693 5.23 37.30 4.19
CA GLY A 693 5.96 37.94 3.11
C GLY A 693 6.70 36.93 2.24
N LEU A 694 7.92 37.28 1.82
CA LEU A 694 8.71 36.43 0.93
C LEU A 694 9.29 35.23 1.69
N VAL A 695 8.80 34.02 1.39
CA VAL A 695 9.27 32.77 2.01
C VAL A 695 10.47 32.23 1.24
N ASN A 696 11.51 31.82 1.96
CA ASN A 696 12.73 31.28 1.35
C ASN A 696 12.46 29.91 0.67
N PRO A 697 12.92 29.69 -0.58
CA PRO A 697 12.86 28.40 -1.26
C PRO A 697 13.31 27.20 -0.43
N SER A 698 14.38 27.33 0.35
CA SER A 698 14.89 26.25 1.21
C SER A 698 13.91 25.80 2.29
N THR A 699 12.92 26.63 2.64
CA THR A 699 11.90 26.32 3.64
C THR A 699 10.73 25.53 3.04
N PHE A 700 10.32 25.82 1.81
CA PHE A 700 9.07 25.30 1.25
C PHE A 700 9.25 24.27 0.14
N ILE A 701 10.37 24.27 -0.59
CA ILE A 701 10.64 23.26 -1.64
C ILE A 701 10.66 21.84 -1.06
N PRO A 702 11.36 21.55 0.06
CA PRO A 702 11.35 20.19 0.63
C PRO A 702 9.94 19.71 1.01
N VAL A 703 9.10 20.63 1.52
CA VAL A 703 7.70 20.31 1.86
C VAL A 703 6.86 20.08 0.62
N ALA A 704 7.09 20.84 -0.46
CA ALA A 704 6.44 20.61 -1.75
C ALA A 704 6.86 19.27 -2.38
N GLU A 705 8.13 18.87 -2.25
CA GLU A 705 8.64 17.59 -2.73
C GLU A 705 8.01 16.41 -1.98
N ASP A 706 8.01 16.44 -0.65
CA ASP A 706 7.48 15.35 0.16
C ASP A 706 5.95 15.20 0.02
N SER A 707 5.23 16.33 -0.10
CA SER A 707 3.76 16.32 -0.32
C SER A 707 3.35 16.03 -1.77
N GLY A 708 4.28 16.12 -2.72
CA GLY A 708 4.01 15.98 -4.16
C GLY A 708 3.46 17.22 -4.84
N LEU A 709 3.30 18.33 -4.10
CA LEU A 709 2.93 19.63 -4.66
C LEU A 709 4.02 20.21 -5.59
N ILE A 710 5.25 19.70 -5.54
CA ILE A 710 6.34 20.13 -6.43
C ILE A 710 6.05 19.83 -7.91
N VAL A 711 5.25 18.81 -8.22
CA VAL A 711 4.91 18.45 -9.61
C VAL A 711 4.05 19.53 -10.28
N PRO A 712 2.86 19.87 -9.75
CA PRO A 712 2.05 20.93 -10.36
C PRO A 712 2.70 22.32 -10.22
N LEU A 713 3.47 22.56 -9.15
CA LEU A 713 4.24 23.80 -9.00
C LEU A 713 5.32 23.93 -10.08
N GLY A 714 6.07 22.86 -10.33
CA GLY A 714 7.11 22.84 -11.35
C GLY A 714 6.58 22.95 -12.78
N GLU A 715 5.40 22.39 -13.07
CA GLU A 715 4.69 22.64 -14.33
C GLU A 715 4.40 24.14 -14.50
N TRP A 716 3.89 24.80 -13.46
CA TRP A 716 3.65 26.24 -13.46
C TRP A 716 4.94 27.05 -13.66
N VAL A 717 6.04 26.65 -13.01
CA VAL A 717 7.37 27.27 -13.18
C VAL A 717 7.83 27.16 -14.62
N LEU A 718 7.83 25.96 -15.20
CA LEU A 718 8.25 25.71 -16.58
C LEU A 718 7.44 26.54 -17.57
N ARG A 719 6.12 26.55 -17.41
CA ARG A 719 5.20 27.30 -18.28
C ARG A 719 5.46 28.81 -18.21
N THR A 720 5.62 29.35 -17.00
CA THR A 720 5.85 30.78 -16.77
C THR A 720 7.22 31.20 -17.28
N ALA A 721 8.27 30.42 -17.01
CA ALA A 721 9.62 30.67 -17.50
C ALA A 721 9.69 30.65 -19.04
N CYS A 722 9.07 29.66 -19.68
CA CYS A 722 9.06 29.55 -21.13
C CYS A 722 8.30 30.71 -21.80
N ALA A 723 7.13 31.05 -21.27
CA ALA A 723 6.33 32.17 -21.76
C ALA A 723 7.08 33.52 -21.62
N GLN A 724 7.73 33.73 -20.48
CA GLN A 724 8.50 34.95 -20.23
C GLN A 724 9.72 35.06 -21.16
N ASN A 725 10.46 33.95 -21.37
CA ASN A 725 11.60 33.97 -22.28
C ASN A 725 11.15 34.24 -23.72
N GLN A 726 10.04 33.63 -24.16
CA GLN A 726 9.48 33.92 -25.48
C GLN A 726 9.04 35.39 -25.62
N ALA A 727 8.50 36.01 -24.57
CA ALA A 727 8.16 37.43 -24.57
C ALA A 727 9.40 38.32 -24.75
N TRP A 728 10.52 38.02 -24.08
CA TRP A 728 11.78 38.73 -24.29
C TRP A 728 12.34 38.56 -25.70
N ARG A 729 12.22 37.36 -26.28
CA ARG A 729 12.62 37.06 -27.66
C ARG A 729 11.78 37.81 -28.68
N ALA A 730 10.45 37.79 -28.53
CA ALA A 730 9.52 38.50 -29.40
C ALA A 730 9.74 40.03 -29.34
N ALA A 731 10.09 40.56 -28.17
CA ALA A 731 10.50 41.96 -28.00
C ALA A 731 11.92 42.26 -28.50
N GLN A 732 12.63 41.25 -29.05
CA GLN A 732 14.02 41.31 -29.51
C GLN A 732 14.99 41.80 -28.43
N LEU A 733 14.70 41.57 -27.15
CA LEU A 733 15.53 42.05 -26.05
C LEU A 733 16.69 41.10 -25.78
N LEU A 734 16.44 39.79 -25.88
CA LEU A 734 17.40 38.74 -25.56
C LEU A 734 17.01 37.44 -26.28
N ASP A 735 18.00 36.67 -26.74
CA ASP A 735 17.80 35.36 -27.38
C ASP A 735 18.80 34.33 -26.81
N VAL A 736 18.61 33.99 -25.54
CA VAL A 736 19.47 33.08 -24.75
C VAL A 736 18.60 32.02 -24.07
N PRO A 737 19.16 30.86 -23.67
CA PRO A 737 18.42 29.87 -22.89
C PRO A 737 17.97 30.40 -21.53
N ILE A 738 16.82 29.88 -21.07
CA ILE A 738 16.36 30.03 -19.70
C ILE A 738 16.50 28.69 -18.98
N ALA A 739 17.20 28.70 -17.85
CA ALA A 739 17.43 27.54 -17.02
C ALA A 739 16.36 27.41 -15.93
N VAL A 740 15.87 26.18 -15.73
CA VAL A 740 14.84 25.83 -14.75
C VAL A 740 15.28 24.60 -13.97
N ASN A 741 15.33 24.73 -12.64
CA ASN A 741 15.64 23.65 -11.73
C ASN A 741 14.55 22.57 -11.70
N LEU A 742 14.98 21.31 -11.74
CA LEU A 742 14.10 20.15 -11.71
C LEU A 742 14.29 19.34 -10.42
N SER A 743 13.19 19.09 -9.69
CA SER A 743 13.23 18.23 -8.51
C SER A 743 13.33 16.75 -8.85
N ALA A 744 13.85 15.95 -7.90
CA ALA A 744 13.93 14.50 -8.04
C ALA A 744 12.56 13.85 -8.23
N ARG A 745 11.52 14.39 -7.58
CA ARG A 745 10.15 13.87 -7.72
C ARG A 745 9.55 14.16 -9.10
N GLN A 746 9.82 15.32 -9.68
CA GLN A 746 9.41 15.60 -11.07
C GLN A 746 10.15 14.74 -12.08
N PHE A 747 11.42 14.44 -11.83
CA PHE A 747 12.22 13.56 -12.70
C PHE A 747 11.68 12.12 -12.75
N ASP A 748 11.10 11.64 -11.65
CA ASP A 748 10.48 10.32 -11.57
C ASP A 748 9.13 10.23 -12.32
N GLU A 749 8.53 11.37 -12.70
CA GLU A 749 7.26 11.40 -13.44
C GLU A 749 7.46 11.04 -14.90
N ARG A 750 6.84 9.93 -15.34
CA ARG A 750 6.94 9.45 -16.73
C ARG A 750 6.41 10.44 -17.76
N THR A 751 5.52 11.34 -17.35
CA THR A 751 4.88 12.35 -18.21
C THR A 751 5.66 13.67 -18.27
N LEU A 752 6.83 13.78 -17.62
CA LEU A 752 7.61 15.02 -17.57
C LEU A 752 7.91 15.56 -18.97
N LEU A 753 8.45 14.72 -19.87
CA LEU A 753 8.83 15.16 -21.22
C LEU A 753 7.63 15.53 -22.08
N ASP A 754 6.52 14.81 -21.95
CA ASP A 754 5.26 15.15 -22.63
C ASP A 754 4.73 16.52 -22.16
N THR A 755 4.84 16.77 -20.86
CA THR A 755 4.47 18.06 -20.25
C THR A 755 5.35 19.19 -20.77
N VAL A 756 6.66 18.98 -20.80
CA VAL A 756 7.61 19.97 -21.33
C VAL A 756 7.39 20.23 -22.82
N ALA A 757 7.17 19.18 -23.62
CA ALA A 757 6.86 19.32 -25.04
C ALA A 757 5.57 20.14 -25.26
N THR A 758 4.53 19.84 -24.48
CA THR A 758 3.26 20.59 -24.50
C THR A 758 3.47 22.07 -24.15
N ILE A 759 4.27 22.36 -23.11
CA ILE A 759 4.58 23.74 -22.70
C ILE A 759 5.37 24.48 -23.79
N LEU A 760 6.35 23.84 -24.42
CA LEU A 760 7.14 24.44 -25.50
C LEU A 760 6.25 24.75 -26.72
N ASP A 761 5.33 23.85 -27.07
CA ASP A 761 4.36 24.06 -28.15
C ASP A 761 3.38 25.19 -27.83
N GLU A 762 2.84 25.24 -26.61
CA GLU A 762 1.91 26.30 -26.18
C GLU A 762 2.56 27.69 -26.12
N THR A 763 3.79 27.76 -25.62
CA THR A 763 4.52 29.03 -25.48
C THR A 763 5.19 29.46 -26.79
N GLY A 764 5.43 28.52 -27.71
CA GLY A 764 6.17 28.76 -28.94
C GLY A 764 7.67 29.03 -28.73
N LEU A 765 8.21 28.66 -27.56
CA LEU A 765 9.64 28.77 -27.27
C LEU A 765 10.40 27.65 -28.00
N PRO A 766 11.47 27.94 -28.76
CA PRO A 766 12.29 26.91 -29.35
C PRO A 766 12.94 26.05 -28.27
N PRO A 767 12.95 24.71 -28.40
CA PRO A 767 13.46 23.81 -27.36
C PRO A 767 14.90 24.13 -26.89
N ARG A 768 15.77 24.58 -27.80
CA ARG A 768 17.16 24.99 -27.51
C ARG A 768 17.29 26.23 -26.61
N ARG A 769 16.17 26.88 -26.27
CA ARG A 769 16.10 28.04 -25.37
C ARG A 769 15.55 27.67 -23.99
N LEU A 770 15.31 26.39 -23.73
CA LEU A 770 15.04 25.86 -22.41
C LEU A 770 16.23 25.01 -21.97
N GLU A 771 16.69 25.23 -20.75
CA GLU A 771 17.69 24.42 -20.07
C GLU A 771 17.05 23.83 -18.81
N LEU A 772 17.18 22.52 -18.61
CA LEU A 772 16.75 21.84 -17.39
C LEU A 772 17.98 21.55 -16.54
N GLU A 773 17.96 22.07 -15.30
CA GLU A 773 19.04 21.88 -14.34
C GLU A 773 18.69 20.73 -13.39
N LEU A 774 19.61 19.78 -13.25
CA LEU A 774 19.46 18.61 -12.38
C LEU A 774 20.63 18.55 -11.41
N THR A 775 20.35 18.28 -10.14
CA THR A 775 21.42 18.12 -9.15
C THR A 775 22.23 16.84 -9.38
N GLU A 776 23.51 16.86 -8.99
CA GLU A 776 24.41 15.72 -9.08
C GLU A 776 23.82 14.44 -8.46
N THR A 777 23.19 14.56 -7.28
CA THR A 777 22.60 13.44 -6.54
C THR A 777 21.44 12.79 -7.30
N LEU A 778 20.63 13.59 -8.00
CA LEU A 778 19.50 13.11 -8.80
C LEU A 778 19.99 12.22 -9.94
N ILE A 779 21.02 12.69 -10.66
CA ILE A 779 21.61 11.97 -11.80
C ILE A 779 22.15 10.59 -11.37
N MET A 780 22.78 10.52 -10.20
CA MET A 780 23.43 9.29 -9.71
C MET A 780 22.44 8.29 -9.08
N ARG A 781 21.18 8.65 -8.87
CA ARG A 781 20.19 7.79 -8.19
C ARG A 781 19.82 6.54 -9.00
N ASN A 782 19.69 6.67 -10.32
CA ASN A 782 19.36 5.56 -11.22
C ASN A 782 19.95 5.80 -12.63
N PRO A 783 21.25 5.49 -12.84
CA PRO A 783 22.00 5.93 -14.03
C PRO A 783 21.41 5.47 -15.37
N GLU A 784 20.82 4.27 -15.42
CA GLU A 784 20.24 3.71 -16.64
C GLU A 784 18.96 4.43 -17.06
N LEU A 785 18.03 4.62 -16.12
CA LEU A 785 16.79 5.38 -16.36
C LEU A 785 17.08 6.86 -16.64
N THR A 786 18.08 7.43 -15.95
CA THR A 786 18.53 8.80 -16.21
C THR A 786 19.05 8.96 -17.63
N ALA A 787 19.83 8.01 -18.15
CA ALA A 787 20.34 8.07 -19.52
C ALA A 787 19.20 8.15 -20.56
N GLU A 788 18.18 7.29 -20.43
CA GLU A 788 17.04 7.25 -21.35
C GLU A 788 16.26 8.57 -21.37
N LEU A 789 16.00 9.15 -20.20
CA LEU A 789 15.28 10.41 -20.09
C LEU A 789 16.11 11.58 -20.63
N LEU A 790 17.40 11.64 -20.32
CA LEU A 790 18.30 12.66 -20.85
C LEU A 790 18.43 12.57 -22.39
N ASP A 791 18.54 11.36 -22.94
CA ASP A 791 18.56 11.16 -24.40
C ASP A 791 17.24 11.61 -25.05
N ALA A 792 16.09 11.34 -24.42
CA ALA A 792 14.79 11.81 -24.89
C ALA A 792 14.65 13.33 -24.81
N SER A 793 15.13 13.97 -23.74
CA SER A 793 15.22 15.44 -23.62
C SER A 793 16.06 16.05 -24.74
N LYS A 794 17.15 15.39 -25.12
CA LYS A 794 18.01 15.80 -26.24
C LYS A 794 17.34 15.66 -27.59
N GLN A 795 16.52 14.63 -27.78
CA GLN A 795 15.73 14.48 -29.01
C GLN A 795 14.70 15.59 -29.17
N LEU A 796 14.11 16.07 -28.07
CA LEU A 796 13.28 17.28 -28.06
C LEU A 796 14.10 18.55 -28.37
N GLY A 797 15.41 18.52 -28.14
CA GLY A 797 16.33 19.63 -28.42
C GLY A 797 16.51 20.59 -27.24
N ILE A 798 16.19 20.14 -26.03
CA ILE A 798 16.33 20.90 -24.77
C ILE A 798 17.77 20.77 -24.26
N LEU A 799 18.27 21.80 -23.58
CA LEU A 799 19.59 21.79 -22.96
C LEU A 799 19.54 21.14 -21.57
N ILE A 800 20.62 20.48 -21.18
CA ILE A 800 20.74 19.79 -19.89
C ILE A 800 21.93 20.37 -19.12
N GLY A 801 21.63 20.93 -17.95
CA GLY A 801 22.60 21.44 -16.99
C GLY A 801 22.69 20.52 -15.77
N VAL A 802 23.90 20.35 -15.23
CA VAL A 802 24.11 19.71 -13.92
C VAL A 802 24.42 20.77 -12.87
N ASP A 803 23.64 20.77 -11.80
CA ASP A 803 23.73 21.72 -10.70
C ASP A 803 24.40 21.13 -9.45
N ASP A 804 24.87 22.02 -8.56
CA ASP A 804 25.58 21.72 -7.30
C ASP A 804 26.77 20.75 -7.44
N PHE A 805 27.50 20.83 -8.56
CA PHE A 805 28.54 19.84 -8.89
C PHE A 805 29.76 19.93 -7.96
N GLY A 806 30.15 18.80 -7.39
CA GLY A 806 31.33 18.67 -6.52
C GLY A 806 31.01 18.42 -5.04
N THR A 807 29.73 18.52 -4.66
CA THR A 807 29.26 18.26 -3.28
C THR A 807 28.95 16.78 -3.03
N GLY A 808 28.92 15.94 -4.08
CA GLY A 808 28.57 14.52 -4.03
C GLY A 808 29.65 13.54 -4.55
N TYR A 809 29.28 12.26 -4.66
CA TYR A 809 30.15 11.19 -5.19
C TYR A 809 29.90 10.96 -6.70
N SER A 810 30.41 11.85 -7.54
CA SER A 810 30.33 11.67 -8.99
C SER A 810 31.26 10.58 -9.50
N SER A 811 30.71 9.62 -10.25
CA SER A 811 31.51 8.75 -11.11
C SER A 811 31.72 9.43 -12.45
N LEU A 812 32.96 9.88 -12.71
CA LEU A 812 33.45 10.37 -14.01
C LEU A 812 33.02 9.51 -15.20
N ALA A 813 32.85 8.20 -14.99
CA ALA A 813 32.39 7.27 -16.02
C ALA A 813 30.96 7.54 -16.50
N TYR A 814 30.09 8.05 -15.63
CA TYR A 814 28.70 8.39 -15.98
C TYR A 814 28.58 9.77 -16.62
N LEU A 815 29.32 10.78 -16.15
CA LEU A 815 29.39 12.09 -16.81
C LEU A 815 29.79 11.99 -18.28
N LYS A 816 30.70 11.08 -18.61
CA LYS A 816 31.11 10.84 -20.01
C LYS A 816 29.99 10.26 -20.88
N ARG A 817 29.04 9.53 -20.28
CA ARG A 817 27.95 8.85 -21.00
C ARG A 817 26.71 9.71 -21.16
N PHE A 818 26.47 10.63 -20.22
CA PHE A 818 25.29 11.48 -20.26
C PHE A 818 25.45 12.66 -21.21
N PRO A 819 24.40 13.03 -21.95
CA PRO A 819 24.47 14.13 -22.89
C PRO A 819 24.28 15.47 -22.17
N ILE A 820 25.26 15.86 -21.35
CA ILE A 820 25.25 17.11 -20.56
C ILE A 820 25.81 18.25 -21.41
N ASP A 821 25.16 19.43 -21.39
CA ASP A 821 25.65 20.64 -22.06
C ASP A 821 26.45 21.54 -21.12
N ARG A 822 25.97 21.66 -19.88
CA ARG A 822 26.49 22.62 -18.91
C ARG A 822 26.69 21.99 -17.55
N LEU A 823 27.74 22.41 -16.87
CA LEU A 823 28.08 21.99 -15.52
C LEU A 823 28.26 23.25 -14.67
N LYS A 824 27.50 23.34 -13.58
CA LYS A 824 27.52 24.46 -12.64
C LYS A 824 28.34 24.08 -11.41
N ILE A 825 29.37 24.87 -11.12
CA ILE A 825 30.22 24.69 -9.93
C ILE A 825 29.47 25.30 -8.75
N ASP A 826 29.24 24.48 -7.72
CA ASP A 826 28.55 24.90 -6.50
C ASP A 826 29.23 26.12 -5.86
N ARG A 827 28.40 27.03 -5.33
CA ARG A 827 28.84 28.26 -4.66
C ARG A 827 29.88 28.00 -3.55
N SER A 828 29.80 26.88 -2.84
CA SER A 828 30.73 26.57 -1.73
C SER A 828 32.19 26.59 -2.17
N PHE A 829 32.50 26.13 -3.38
CA PHE A 829 33.87 26.15 -3.93
C PHE A 829 34.29 27.50 -4.52
N ILE A 830 33.33 28.41 -4.75
CA ILE A 830 33.59 29.74 -5.32
C ILE A 830 33.68 30.81 -4.23
N ALA A 831 32.90 30.67 -3.14
CA ALA A 831 32.83 31.65 -2.06
C ALA A 831 34.20 31.95 -1.47
N ASP A 832 34.98 30.91 -1.15
CA ASP A 832 36.27 31.02 -0.48
C ASP A 832 37.47 30.74 -1.41
N ILE A 833 37.28 30.75 -2.73
CA ILE A 833 38.29 30.43 -3.75
C ILE A 833 39.55 31.32 -3.70
N GLU A 834 39.44 32.51 -3.11
CA GLU A 834 40.55 33.45 -2.93
C GLU A 834 41.43 33.09 -1.72
N THR A 835 40.87 32.42 -0.71
CA THR A 835 41.46 32.22 0.61
C THR A 835 41.78 30.77 0.93
N GLU A 836 40.99 29.83 0.42
CA GLU A 836 41.14 28.40 0.68
C GLU A 836 41.75 27.68 -0.55
N PRO A 837 43.00 27.19 -0.46
CA PRO A 837 43.66 26.53 -1.57
C PRO A 837 42.97 25.24 -2.03
N ASP A 838 42.28 24.53 -1.12
CA ASP A 838 41.56 23.30 -1.46
C ASP A 838 40.35 23.58 -2.38
N ASP A 839 39.58 24.64 -2.11
CA ASP A 839 38.44 25.05 -2.94
C ASP A 839 38.90 25.50 -4.34
N ALA A 840 39.99 26.26 -4.42
CA ALA A 840 40.62 26.64 -5.69
C ALA A 840 41.11 25.43 -6.49
N ALA A 841 41.67 24.42 -5.83
CA ALA A 841 42.11 23.18 -6.47
C ALA A 841 40.93 22.36 -7.01
N ILE A 842 39.83 22.29 -6.25
CA ILE A 842 38.59 21.61 -6.67
C ILE A 842 37.98 22.31 -7.88
N ALA A 843 37.79 23.64 -7.81
CA ALA A 843 37.26 24.43 -8.93
C ALA A 843 38.12 24.28 -10.20
N GLN A 844 39.45 24.37 -10.07
CA GLN A 844 40.37 24.15 -11.20
C GLN A 844 40.23 22.74 -11.79
N THR A 845 40.09 21.72 -10.95
CA THR A 845 39.92 20.33 -11.39
C THR A 845 38.62 20.15 -12.16
N ILE A 846 37.51 20.71 -11.66
CA ILE A 846 36.20 20.65 -12.32
C ILE A 846 36.26 21.34 -13.69
N ILE A 847 36.85 22.54 -13.77
CA ILE A 847 36.99 23.28 -15.04
C ILE A 847 37.83 22.48 -16.04
N ALA A 848 38.97 21.93 -15.62
CA ALA A 848 39.84 21.14 -16.48
C ALA A 848 39.17 19.86 -16.99
N MET A 849 38.41 19.18 -16.14
CA MET A 849 37.65 17.99 -16.46
C MET A 849 36.55 18.29 -17.50
N ALA A 850 35.71 19.29 -17.24
CA ALA A 850 34.62 19.65 -18.13
C ALA A 850 35.13 20.09 -19.51
N ARG A 851 36.24 20.83 -19.57
CA ARG A 851 36.92 21.16 -20.84
C ARG A 851 37.35 19.92 -21.62
N THR A 852 37.85 18.90 -20.92
CA THR A 852 38.24 17.61 -21.54
C THR A 852 37.03 16.87 -22.10
N LEU A 853 35.88 16.98 -21.42
CA LEU A 853 34.60 16.38 -21.85
C LEU A 853 33.81 17.25 -22.84
N ARG A 854 34.28 18.47 -23.14
CA ARG A 854 33.62 19.48 -23.99
C ARG A 854 32.26 19.92 -23.44
N ILE A 855 32.16 20.03 -22.12
CA ILE A 855 30.99 20.53 -21.38
C ILE A 855 31.27 22.00 -21.01
N GLU A 856 30.29 22.88 -21.18
CA GLU A 856 30.40 24.28 -20.78
C GLU A 856 30.36 24.39 -19.25
N VAL A 857 31.20 25.24 -18.66
CA VAL A 857 31.28 25.40 -17.20
C VAL A 857 30.79 26.77 -16.79
N LEU A 858 29.93 26.80 -15.78
CA LEU A 858 29.43 28.01 -15.15
C LEU A 858 29.78 28.00 -13.66
N ALA A 859 30.40 29.07 -13.17
CA ALA A 859 30.69 29.22 -11.74
C ALA A 859 29.56 29.98 -11.03
N GLU A 860 29.00 29.41 -9.97
CA GLU A 860 27.94 30.05 -9.21
C GLU A 860 28.45 30.84 -8.00
N GLY A 861 27.69 31.84 -7.57
CA GLY A 861 28.00 32.59 -6.36
C GLY A 861 29.20 33.53 -6.48
N VAL A 862 29.50 34.03 -7.68
CA VAL A 862 30.55 35.04 -7.87
C VAL A 862 30.07 36.40 -7.35
N GLU A 863 30.72 36.89 -6.30
CA GLU A 863 30.37 38.12 -5.58
C GLU A 863 31.44 39.22 -5.74
N THR A 864 32.70 38.86 -6.02
CA THR A 864 33.83 39.82 -6.10
C THR A 864 34.48 39.83 -7.49
N THR A 865 35.10 40.97 -7.84
CA THR A 865 35.90 41.07 -9.08
C THR A 865 37.14 40.18 -9.03
N ALA A 866 37.70 39.92 -7.85
CA ALA A 866 38.88 39.06 -7.68
C ALA A 866 38.54 37.58 -7.96
N GLN A 867 37.38 37.08 -7.48
CA GLN A 867 36.83 35.77 -7.88
C GLN A 867 36.68 35.67 -9.41
N LEU A 868 36.13 36.72 -10.05
CA LEU A 868 35.97 36.74 -11.51
C LEU A 868 37.31 36.71 -12.26
N GLU A 869 38.31 37.46 -11.79
CA GLU A 869 39.66 37.46 -12.39
C GLU A 869 40.35 36.09 -12.26
N LEU A 870 40.18 35.43 -11.11
CA LEU A 870 40.70 34.08 -10.88
C LEU A 870 40.01 33.06 -11.80
N LEU A 871 38.68 33.10 -11.90
CA LEU A 871 37.90 32.26 -12.81
C LEU A 871 38.27 32.50 -14.29
N ARG A 872 38.55 33.74 -14.67
CA ARG A 872 39.06 34.09 -16.01
C ARG A 872 40.45 33.49 -16.24
N GLY A 873 41.33 33.53 -15.24
CA GLY A 873 42.65 32.88 -15.28
C GLY A 873 42.58 31.36 -15.38
N LEU A 874 41.53 30.74 -14.82
CA LEU A 874 41.24 29.32 -14.95
C LEU A 874 40.50 28.94 -16.24
N GLU A 875 40.22 29.90 -17.12
CA GLU A 875 39.45 29.71 -18.36
C GLU A 875 38.01 29.21 -18.13
N CYS A 876 37.36 29.61 -17.04
CA CYS A 876 35.95 29.33 -16.81
C CYS A 876 35.08 30.10 -17.82
N ALA A 877 34.17 29.41 -18.53
CA ALA A 877 33.42 30.00 -19.64
C ALA A 877 32.41 31.05 -19.17
N ALA A 878 31.70 30.78 -18.07
CA ALA A 878 30.62 31.62 -17.59
C ALA A 878 30.61 31.76 -16.07
N TYR A 879 29.91 32.79 -15.60
CA TYR A 879 29.63 32.95 -14.18
C TYR A 879 28.21 33.46 -13.92
N GLN A 880 27.74 33.20 -12.71
CA GLN A 880 26.50 33.71 -12.15
C GLN A 880 26.75 34.13 -10.70
N GLY A 881 26.19 35.26 -10.28
CA GLY A 881 26.31 35.72 -8.91
C GLY A 881 26.01 37.19 -8.71
N TYR A 882 26.13 37.65 -7.47
CA TYR A 882 25.75 39.00 -7.06
C TYR A 882 26.67 40.09 -7.63
N LEU A 883 27.86 39.73 -8.12
CA LEU A 883 28.72 40.66 -8.85
C LEU A 883 28.01 41.25 -10.08
N CYS A 884 27.24 40.43 -10.81
CA CYS A 884 26.45 40.89 -11.95
C CYS A 884 25.11 41.47 -11.50
N SER A 885 24.29 40.64 -10.84
CA SER A 885 22.98 41.02 -10.38
C SER A 885 22.46 40.03 -9.34
N HIS A 886 21.69 40.54 -8.38
CA HIS A 886 20.80 39.70 -7.61
C HIS A 886 19.68 39.12 -8.51
N PRO A 887 18.98 38.07 -8.10
CA PRO A 887 17.75 37.65 -8.76
C PRO A 887 16.73 38.81 -8.76
N LEU A 888 16.15 39.11 -9.92
CA LEU A 888 15.23 40.23 -10.09
C LEU A 888 13.90 39.77 -10.72
N PRO A 889 12.76 40.39 -10.39
CA PRO A 889 11.49 40.07 -11.03
C PRO A 889 11.50 40.46 -12.52
N ALA A 890 10.59 39.87 -13.29
CA ALA A 890 10.55 39.98 -14.76
C ALA A 890 10.63 41.43 -15.28
N GLU A 891 9.91 42.35 -14.65
CA GLU A 891 9.88 43.77 -15.05
C GLU A 891 11.25 44.44 -14.90
N GLN A 892 11.96 44.15 -13.81
CA GLN A 892 13.26 44.73 -13.51
C GLN A 892 14.35 44.16 -14.43
N ILE A 893 14.32 42.84 -14.71
CA ILE A 893 15.19 42.25 -15.75
C ILE A 893 14.90 42.86 -17.11
N THR A 894 13.63 43.05 -17.48
CA THR A 894 13.27 43.66 -18.75
C THR A 894 13.86 45.08 -18.88
N ALA A 895 13.84 45.86 -17.81
CA ALA A 895 14.46 47.18 -17.78
C ALA A 895 16.00 47.11 -17.90
N LEU A 896 16.63 46.14 -17.23
CA LEU A 896 18.06 45.88 -17.31
C LEU A 896 18.49 45.49 -18.73
N LEU A 897 17.76 44.57 -19.37
CA LEU A 897 18.00 44.15 -20.76
C LEU A 897 17.87 45.31 -21.75
N ARG A 898 16.86 46.19 -21.57
CA ARG A 898 16.71 47.40 -22.40
C ARG A 898 17.88 48.36 -22.26
N ARG A 899 18.41 48.55 -21.04
CA ARG A 899 19.59 49.39 -20.79
C ARG A 899 20.84 48.82 -21.45
N PHE A 900 21.08 47.51 -21.31
CA PHE A 900 22.20 46.83 -21.94
C PHE A 900 22.16 46.95 -23.47
N LYS A 901 20.99 46.75 -24.09
CA LYS A 901 20.80 46.92 -25.53
C LYS A 901 21.02 48.37 -25.99
N ALA A 902 20.61 49.35 -25.19
CA ALA A 902 20.83 50.77 -25.49
C ALA A 902 22.31 51.18 -25.39
N ALA A 903 23.04 50.65 -24.41
CA ALA A 903 24.47 50.89 -24.23
C ALA A 903 25.30 50.28 -25.37
N HIS A 904 24.97 49.06 -25.81
CA HIS A 904 25.64 48.42 -26.96
C HIS A 904 25.35 49.13 -28.29
N ARG A 905 24.18 49.77 -28.46
CA ARG A 905 23.87 50.58 -29.65
C ARG A 905 24.63 51.91 -29.69
N HIS A 906 24.94 52.52 -28.54
CA HIS A 906 25.71 53.78 -28.49
C HIS A 906 27.23 53.56 -28.52
N GLY A 907 27.74 52.45 -27.98
CA GLY A 907 29.18 52.11 -28.10
C GLY A 907 29.63 51.75 -29.52
N ALA A 908 28.70 51.30 -30.38
CA ALA A 908 28.96 51.02 -31.79
C ALA A 908 28.94 52.27 -32.70
N SER A 909 28.31 53.39 -32.27
CA SER A 909 28.34 54.63 -33.06
C SER A 909 29.63 55.44 -32.89
N ASP A 910 30.34 55.26 -31.77
CA ASP A 910 31.59 55.98 -31.49
C ASP A 910 32.83 55.30 -32.11
N THR A 911 32.66 54.13 -32.75
CA THR A 911 33.74 53.41 -33.46
C THR A 911 33.64 53.51 -34.99
N GLU A 912 32.57 54.13 -35.54
CA GLU A 912 32.45 54.41 -36.98
C GLU A 912 32.88 55.85 -37.39
N THR A 913 33.42 56.64 -36.45
CA THR A 913 34.10 57.92 -36.76
C THR A 913 35.51 57.97 -36.17
N ALA A 914 36.38 57.08 -36.63
CA ALA A 914 37.84 57.21 -36.53
C ALA A 914 38.47 57.13 -37.93
#